data_AF-A0A7M4D2X2-F1
#
_entry.id   AF-A0A7M4D2X2-F1
#
_cell.length_a   1.000
_cell.length_b   1.000
_cell.length_c   1.000
_cell.angle_alpha   90.00
_cell.angle_beta   90.00
_cell.angle_gamma   90.00
#
_symmetry.space_group_name_H-M   'P 1'
#
loop_
_entity.id
_entity.type
_entity.pdbx_description
1 polymer ?
#
loop_
_entity_poly.entity_id
_entity_poly.type
_entity_poly.pdbx_seq_one_letter_code
_entity_poly.pdbx_strand_id
1 'polypeptide(L)'
;MLRKILTYLLILLLLTITVLGYLYLQKQREYKGIDPFSAIPVNSEMIIQFESLEDLITKLENNTGAWKELSKFDKIADINKNLQFIDSLISHFDSEGTLSLDRSFTMASHLQGKNEIEYLYILPITDYLEEKKIKNAIINWVGLDRSVSERKYHNTTLYSIPPQNPKDKGIHFTFSKGLFIASRSMLLLENSVLQLSTENSICNSKGFEQIRRTIGKNVDANIFLNLKTFPKQVSLSLDKDYSKFIRNYTNLANWTELDLSFRNKIILLNGFTYSDPQQGNLMNLFLQQEPVKMEMESMIPSSTSILAILGIDDAPLHKGKYRKYLDQMGQLSEYLKNINDVKKKTGVDYEEAIYSIIYKEIGIAFTEGQTNKRFTIIRTKSASIAKEKMLEMINGKAKKEQRTLAYYMRTYHLDKETSFDIFRLPEDQLPEKLFGTFFAGASSAYFTFIDNYLVMGPDISSLSEFIKESVLGKTLNTNQTYMENKEFLSNKANFYFYASTPRANSFISGFLNTGLQKEIQNHKQSVNKFQAVGLQLSSNRNLIYNNLFIEYDPILELAPQTEWESRLDTCFAHKPYLVQNHYTKENEILVQDINNQLYLLNPSGRVLWKKALESKIVGPVQQIDLFKNGKLQYLFATKNKLHLVDRNGDNVGNYPIKLKSEAVRGVSIFDYDNNKNYRFFIPCKDKNIYAYTKDGRTLTGWNPAKAENEINCEIQHFRVKNKDYIVYADQYRIYILNRRGEERIRCKEQFSKSKNNPFFLEKSVGNISDRLVTTDINGNIYYCYFDGSIEKKTFTQLSDSHFFTAADIDTDGRNEYLFADYNILRIFDDSGKQILEKKFDSNISFQPNVYSFSRRNIEIGICLEDENKIFLIDKEGNNHEGFPLKGNTEFSIGFSKTGDKSFNLYVGDNRNFLLNYSVQ
;
A
#
# COMPACT_ATOMS: atom_id res chain seq x y z
N MET A 1 54.04 84.30 4.30
CA MET A 1 53.78 83.36 3.19
C MET A 1 53.52 81.93 3.65
N LEU A 2 54.35 81.35 4.54
CA LEU A 2 54.25 79.95 4.98
C LEU A 2 52.86 79.55 5.50
N ARG A 3 52.22 80.41 6.32
CA ARG A 3 50.86 80.18 6.85
C ARG A 3 49.82 79.98 5.75
N LYS A 4 49.83 80.81 4.69
CA LYS A 4 48.89 80.70 3.55
C LYS A 4 49.11 79.39 2.77
N ILE A 5 50.36 79.00 2.54
CA ILE A 5 50.71 77.76 1.83
C ILE A 5 50.24 76.53 2.63
N LEU A 6 50.45 76.53 3.95
CA LEU A 6 49.96 75.48 4.85
C LEU A 6 48.42 75.41 4.87
N THR A 7 47.72 76.56 4.85
CA THR A 7 46.26 76.57 4.77
C THR A 7 45.74 75.98 3.45
N TYR A 8 46.37 76.32 2.31
CA TYR A 8 46.01 75.73 1.02
C TYR A 8 46.27 74.23 0.96
N LEU A 9 47.41 73.75 1.49
CA LEU A 9 47.71 72.33 1.59
C LEU A 9 46.72 71.58 2.49
N LEU A 10 46.33 72.18 3.62
CA LEU A 10 45.33 71.59 4.52
C LEU A 10 43.95 71.49 3.87
N ILE A 11 43.53 72.55 3.17
CA ILE A 11 42.26 72.56 2.41
C ILE A 11 42.30 71.52 1.28
N LEU A 12 43.42 71.40 0.55
CA LEU A 12 43.59 70.39 -0.50
C LEU A 12 43.53 68.98 0.09
N LEU A 13 44.21 68.73 1.21
CA LEU A 13 44.18 67.45 1.92
C LEU A 13 42.75 67.12 2.38
N LEU A 14 42.03 68.09 2.94
CA LEU A 14 40.65 67.91 3.41
C LEU A 14 39.70 67.64 2.24
N LEU A 15 39.83 68.36 1.12
CA LEU A 15 39.11 68.09 -0.13
C LEU A 15 39.43 66.70 -0.67
N THR A 16 40.70 66.29 -0.63
CA THR A 16 41.12 64.95 -1.09
C THR A 16 40.54 63.87 -0.19
N ILE A 17 40.56 64.04 1.13
CA ILE A 17 39.94 63.12 2.11
C ILE A 17 38.42 63.11 1.95
N THR A 18 37.78 64.24 1.67
CA THR A 18 36.32 64.31 1.46
C THR A 18 35.92 63.66 0.14
N VAL A 19 36.70 63.85 -0.93
CA VAL A 19 36.49 63.18 -2.23
C VAL A 19 36.78 61.69 -2.12
N LEU A 20 37.87 61.28 -1.46
CA LEU A 20 38.17 59.87 -1.20
C LEU A 20 37.12 59.23 -0.28
N GLY A 21 36.64 59.95 0.74
CA GLY A 21 35.57 59.53 1.64
C GLY A 21 34.23 59.44 0.93
N TYR A 22 33.90 60.38 0.04
CA TYR A 22 32.72 60.33 -0.81
C TYR A 22 32.79 59.17 -1.81
N LEU A 23 33.95 58.94 -2.45
CA LEU A 23 34.17 57.80 -3.34
C LEU A 23 34.15 56.46 -2.58
N TYR A 24 34.62 56.44 -1.33
CA TYR A 24 34.55 55.27 -0.44
C TYR A 24 33.10 54.98 -0.02
N LEU A 25 32.35 56.01 0.38
CA LEU A 25 30.91 55.91 0.70
C LEU A 25 30.07 55.55 -0.54
N GLN A 26 30.44 56.02 -1.74
CA GLN A 26 29.79 55.64 -2.98
C GLN A 26 30.05 54.16 -3.34
N LYS A 27 31.22 53.63 -2.97
CA LYS A 27 31.58 52.20 -3.09
C LYS A 27 30.96 51.30 -2.02
N GLN A 28 30.49 51.87 -0.90
CA GLN A 28 29.74 51.17 0.14
C GLN A 28 28.21 51.29 -0.03
N ARG A 29 27.71 51.86 -1.13
CA ARG A 29 26.28 51.85 -1.41
C ARG A 29 25.82 50.42 -1.67
N GLU A 30 24.96 49.92 -0.79
CA GLU A 30 24.21 48.69 -1.01
C GLU A 30 23.46 48.79 -2.34
N TYR A 31 23.49 47.70 -3.11
CA TYR A 31 22.64 47.58 -4.28
C TYR A 31 21.18 47.58 -3.82
N LYS A 32 20.32 48.38 -4.47
CA LYS A 32 18.88 48.27 -4.26
C LYS A 32 18.48 46.85 -4.65
N GLY A 33 17.93 46.08 -3.71
CA GLY A 33 17.52 44.69 -3.93
C GLY A 33 16.58 44.56 -5.12
N ILE A 34 17.14 44.14 -6.25
CA ILE A 34 16.38 43.85 -7.46
C ILE A 34 15.98 42.39 -7.39
N ASP A 35 14.71 42.18 -7.69
CA ASP A 35 14.10 40.87 -7.70
C ASP A 35 14.77 39.95 -8.73
N PRO A 36 15.37 38.82 -8.33
CA PRO A 36 16.09 37.90 -9.23
C PRO A 36 15.27 37.44 -10.44
N PHE A 37 13.95 37.29 -10.26
CA PHE A 37 13.04 36.90 -11.32
C PHE A 37 12.99 37.94 -12.47
N SER A 38 13.37 39.19 -12.22
CA SER A 38 13.44 40.23 -13.25
C SER A 38 14.57 40.01 -14.27
N ALA A 39 15.56 39.17 -13.95
CA ALA A 39 16.61 38.78 -14.87
C ALA A 39 16.25 37.54 -15.71
N ILE A 40 15.13 36.88 -15.43
CA ILE A 40 14.75 35.63 -16.08
C ILE A 40 13.94 35.92 -17.36
N PRO A 41 14.35 35.41 -18.53
CA PRO A 41 13.58 35.55 -19.75
C PRO A 41 12.14 35.02 -19.59
N VAL A 42 11.16 35.77 -20.09
CA VAL A 42 9.71 35.48 -19.92
C VAL A 42 9.27 34.11 -20.47
N ASN A 43 10.01 33.53 -21.40
CA ASN A 43 9.74 32.24 -22.03
C ASN A 43 10.50 31.07 -21.38
N SER A 44 11.15 31.28 -20.24
CA SER A 44 11.79 30.21 -19.47
C SER A 44 10.79 29.11 -19.10
N GLU A 45 11.22 27.86 -19.21
CA GLU A 45 10.37 26.69 -19.02
C GLU A 45 10.14 26.36 -17.54
N MET A 46 11.20 26.38 -16.73
CA MET A 46 11.17 26.07 -15.31
C MET A 46 12.07 27.03 -14.55
N ILE A 47 11.65 27.45 -13.37
CA ILE A 47 12.42 28.27 -12.44
C ILE A 47 12.43 27.56 -11.09
N ILE A 48 13.59 27.43 -10.46
CA ILE A 48 13.74 26.87 -9.12
C ILE A 48 14.38 27.94 -8.27
N GLN A 49 13.73 28.30 -7.17
CA GLN A 49 14.27 29.22 -6.17
C GLN A 49 14.55 28.45 -4.88
N PHE A 50 15.75 28.60 -4.36
CA PHE A 50 16.16 28.14 -3.04
C PHE A 50 16.20 29.35 -2.11
N GLU A 51 15.74 29.19 -0.87
CA GLU A 51 15.77 30.25 0.15
C GLU A 51 17.20 30.55 0.59
N SER A 52 18.02 29.51 0.73
CA SER A 52 19.42 29.59 1.16
C SER A 52 20.32 28.70 0.31
N LEU A 53 21.37 29.28 -0.28
CA LEU A 53 22.40 28.54 -1.02
C LEU A 53 23.23 27.66 -0.07
N GLU A 54 23.48 28.13 1.15
CA GLU A 54 24.17 27.37 2.20
C GLU A 54 23.42 26.08 2.57
N ASP A 55 22.11 26.18 2.79
CA ASP A 55 21.26 25.02 3.07
C ASP A 55 21.23 24.03 1.91
N LEU A 56 21.17 24.54 0.67
CA LEU A 56 21.21 23.70 -0.52
C LEU A 56 22.50 22.87 -0.56
N ILE A 57 23.66 23.50 -0.41
CA ILE A 57 24.97 22.83 -0.42
C ILE A 57 25.02 21.77 0.71
N THR A 58 24.67 22.17 1.94
CA THR A 58 24.70 21.27 3.10
C THR A 58 23.82 20.03 2.92
N LYS A 59 22.63 20.19 2.32
CA LYS A 59 21.70 19.08 2.03
C LYS A 59 22.18 18.17 0.90
N LEU A 60 22.95 18.70 -0.05
CA LEU A 60 23.57 17.90 -1.13
C LEU A 60 24.74 17.07 -0.62
N GLU A 61 25.57 17.62 0.28
CA GLU A 61 26.73 16.94 0.85
C GLU A 61 26.35 15.82 1.82
N ASN A 62 25.40 16.09 2.72
CA ASN A 62 24.96 15.15 3.75
C ASN A 62 23.90 14.16 3.27
N ASN A 63 23.74 14.01 1.96
CA ASN A 63 22.55 13.39 1.41
C ASN A 63 22.47 11.89 1.66
N THR A 64 21.42 11.47 2.37
CA THR A 64 21.02 10.07 2.56
C THR A 64 19.58 9.88 2.07
N GLY A 65 19.24 8.67 1.62
CA GLY A 65 17.87 8.34 1.18
C GLY A 65 17.58 8.64 -0.30
N ALA A 66 16.41 9.22 -0.58
CA ALA A 66 15.83 9.31 -1.93
C ALA A 66 16.71 10.08 -2.93
N TRP A 67 17.30 11.21 -2.54
CA TRP A 67 18.11 12.02 -3.45
C TRP A 67 19.45 11.34 -3.81
N LYS A 68 20.08 10.63 -2.87
CA LYS A 68 21.22 9.75 -3.18
C LYS A 68 20.87 8.70 -4.23
N GLU A 69 19.68 8.12 -4.18
CA GLU A 69 19.22 7.17 -5.19
C GLU A 69 18.94 7.84 -6.55
N LEU A 70 18.35 9.04 -6.57
CA LEU A 70 18.16 9.85 -7.78
C LEU A 70 19.48 10.29 -8.42
N SER A 71 20.52 10.54 -7.63
CA SER A 71 21.84 10.98 -8.11
C SER A 71 22.58 9.93 -8.95
N LYS A 72 22.09 8.68 -8.96
CA LYS A 72 22.65 7.60 -9.80
C LYS A 72 22.29 7.74 -11.27
N PHE A 73 21.30 8.57 -11.61
CA PHE A 73 20.88 8.82 -12.99
C PHE A 73 21.73 9.94 -13.59
N ASP A 74 22.21 9.77 -14.83
CA ASP A 74 23.25 10.61 -15.45
C ASP A 74 22.88 12.10 -15.46
N LYS A 75 21.63 12.44 -15.82
CA LYS A 75 21.17 13.84 -15.83
C LYS A 75 21.17 14.50 -14.46
N ILE A 76 20.86 13.76 -13.40
CA ILE A 76 20.87 14.26 -12.02
C ILE A 76 22.30 14.32 -11.50
N ALA A 77 23.14 13.35 -11.87
CA ALA A 77 24.56 13.35 -11.57
C ALA A 77 25.26 14.60 -12.14
N ASP A 78 24.90 15.02 -13.35
CA ASP A 78 25.47 16.24 -13.96
C ASP A 78 25.02 17.53 -13.26
N ILE A 79 23.77 17.58 -12.75
CA ILE A 79 23.32 18.68 -11.89
C ILE A 79 24.14 18.69 -10.58
N ASN A 80 24.33 17.53 -9.95
CA ASN A 80 25.14 17.42 -8.74
C ASN A 80 26.60 17.86 -8.98
N LYS A 81 27.22 17.46 -10.09
CA LYS A 81 28.57 17.93 -10.46
C LYS A 81 28.62 19.44 -10.64
N ASN A 82 27.60 20.05 -11.26
CA ASN A 82 27.53 21.50 -11.42
C ASN A 82 27.33 22.23 -10.09
N LEU A 83 26.58 21.66 -9.14
CA LEU A 83 26.39 22.23 -7.81
C LEU A 83 27.63 22.05 -6.92
N GLN A 84 28.29 20.89 -6.97
CA GLN A 84 29.60 20.66 -6.34
C GLN A 84 30.68 21.59 -6.91
N PHE A 85 30.59 21.92 -8.20
CA PHE A 85 31.45 22.93 -8.79
C PHE A 85 31.21 24.32 -8.17
N ILE A 86 29.95 24.71 -7.95
CA ILE A 86 29.60 25.97 -7.28
C ILE A 86 30.11 25.97 -5.84
N ASP A 87 29.95 24.89 -5.10
CA ASP A 87 30.49 24.74 -3.74
C ASP A 87 32.03 24.81 -3.70
N SER A 88 32.71 24.10 -4.60
CA SER A 88 34.19 24.17 -4.72
C SER A 88 34.70 25.56 -5.07
N LEU A 89 33.96 26.28 -5.92
CA LEU A 89 34.22 27.69 -6.21
C LEU A 89 34.07 28.54 -4.96
N ILE A 90 32.95 28.39 -4.24
CA ILE A 90 32.64 29.15 -3.04
C ILE A 90 33.65 28.91 -1.91
N SER A 91 34.02 27.66 -1.64
CA SER A 91 35.04 27.30 -0.64
C SER A 91 36.44 27.85 -0.99
N HIS A 92 36.74 28.06 -2.28
CA HIS A 92 37.94 28.79 -2.71
C HIS A 92 37.80 30.32 -2.59
N PHE A 93 36.58 30.86 -2.65
CA PHE A 93 36.32 32.29 -2.63
C PHE A 93 36.40 32.90 -1.24
N ASP A 94 36.19 32.09 -0.20
CA ASP A 94 36.03 32.58 1.17
C ASP A 94 36.73 31.69 2.22
N SER A 95 38.04 31.51 2.05
CA SER A 95 38.88 30.79 3.04
C SER A 95 38.87 31.42 4.44
N GLU A 96 38.35 32.65 4.59
CA GLU A 96 38.25 33.41 5.84
C GLU A 96 36.80 33.52 6.39
N GLY A 97 35.76 33.00 5.71
CA GLY A 97 34.37 33.02 6.20
C GLY A 97 33.65 34.38 6.18
N THR A 98 34.04 35.28 5.27
CA THR A 98 33.52 36.65 5.08
C THR A 98 32.34 36.81 4.11
N LEU A 99 31.94 35.78 3.36
CA LEU A 99 30.86 35.80 2.37
C LEU A 99 29.69 34.92 2.88
N SER A 100 28.62 35.54 3.39
CA SER A 100 27.44 34.78 3.80
C SER A 100 26.73 34.16 2.59
N LEU A 101 26.60 32.84 2.58
CA LEU A 101 25.87 32.09 1.54
C LEU A 101 24.40 31.87 1.90
N ASP A 102 24.00 32.31 3.09
CA ASP A 102 22.62 32.27 3.55
C ASP A 102 21.77 33.34 2.84
N ARG A 103 21.55 33.12 1.55
CA ARG A 103 20.78 33.99 0.66
C ARG A 103 20.14 33.20 -0.46
N SER A 104 19.11 33.78 -1.05
CA SER A 104 18.35 33.12 -2.11
C SER A 104 19.19 32.84 -3.35
N PHE A 105 19.01 31.66 -3.93
CA PHE A 105 19.62 31.28 -5.20
C PHE A 105 18.53 30.87 -6.19
N THR A 106 18.57 31.43 -7.41
CA THR A 106 17.57 31.13 -8.43
C THR A 106 18.22 30.52 -9.67
N MET A 107 17.63 29.42 -10.13
CA MET A 107 18.02 28.71 -11.35
C MET A 107 16.84 28.72 -12.31
N ALA A 108 17.08 29.01 -13.60
CA ALA A 108 16.04 28.97 -14.63
C ALA A 108 16.51 28.15 -15.83
N SER A 109 15.65 27.27 -16.35
CA SER A 109 15.91 26.52 -17.58
C SER A 109 15.41 27.28 -18.80
N HIS A 110 16.16 27.13 -19.90
CA HIS A 110 15.83 27.71 -21.18
C HIS A 110 16.12 26.74 -22.32
N LEU A 111 15.15 26.50 -23.21
CA LEU A 111 15.37 25.71 -24.42
C LEU A 111 16.11 26.53 -25.49
N GLN A 112 17.23 25.99 -25.99
CA GLN A 112 17.98 26.56 -27.11
C GLN A 112 18.19 25.56 -28.24
N GLY A 113 18.20 26.07 -29.47
CA GLY A 113 18.36 25.24 -30.66
C GLY A 113 17.24 24.21 -30.82
N LYS A 114 17.57 23.00 -31.29
CA LYS A 114 16.56 21.96 -31.53
C LYS A 114 16.21 21.15 -30.28
N ASN A 115 17.15 20.89 -29.37
CA ASN A 115 17.02 19.94 -28.25
C ASN A 115 17.94 20.22 -27.04
N GLU A 116 18.50 21.42 -26.86
CA GLU A 116 19.41 21.70 -25.73
C GLU A 116 18.70 22.47 -24.61
N ILE A 117 18.90 22.04 -23.37
CA ILE A 117 18.44 22.73 -22.17
C ILE A 117 19.64 23.48 -21.60
N GLU A 118 19.55 24.79 -21.56
CA GLU A 118 20.53 25.68 -20.94
C GLU A 118 19.99 26.20 -19.62
N TYR A 119 20.90 26.56 -18.72
CA TYR A 119 20.54 27.04 -17.39
C TYR A 119 21.13 28.42 -17.13
N LEU A 120 20.32 29.25 -16.48
CA LEU A 120 20.70 30.55 -15.93
C LEU A 120 20.76 30.42 -14.41
N TYR A 121 21.85 30.86 -13.81
CA TYR A 121 22.06 30.88 -12.36
C TYR A 121 22.13 32.34 -11.91
N ILE A 122 21.34 32.71 -10.90
CA ILE A 122 21.18 34.08 -10.44
C ILE A 122 21.39 34.11 -8.93
N LEU A 123 22.32 34.95 -8.48
CA LEU A 123 22.66 35.18 -7.09
C LEU A 123 22.58 36.68 -6.78
N PRO A 124 21.75 37.13 -5.82
CA PRO A 124 21.77 38.50 -5.35
C PRO A 124 23.09 38.86 -4.67
N ILE A 125 23.62 40.03 -5.00
CA ILE A 125 24.83 40.59 -4.37
C ILE A 125 24.48 41.87 -3.60
N THR A 126 25.12 42.06 -2.45
CA THR A 126 24.82 43.11 -1.48
C THR A 126 25.39 44.45 -1.90
N ASP A 127 26.63 44.48 -2.39
CA ASP A 127 27.37 45.70 -2.67
C ASP A 127 28.51 45.51 -3.68
N TYR A 128 29.15 46.63 -4.06
CA TYR A 128 30.25 46.66 -5.02
C TYR A 128 31.53 45.97 -4.52
N LEU A 129 31.78 45.92 -3.21
CA LEU A 129 32.95 45.23 -2.65
C LEU A 129 32.80 43.72 -2.80
N GLU A 130 31.59 43.21 -2.54
CA GLU A 130 31.24 41.81 -2.77
C GLU A 130 31.40 41.43 -4.26
N GLU A 131 30.86 42.24 -5.18
CA GLU A 131 31.05 42.04 -6.62
C GLU A 131 32.53 41.89 -6.98
N LYS A 132 33.39 42.79 -6.48
CA LYS A 132 34.82 42.78 -6.77
C LYS A 132 35.51 41.56 -6.15
N LYS A 133 35.11 41.15 -4.94
CA LYS A 133 35.61 39.93 -4.30
C LYS A 133 35.30 38.70 -5.15
N ILE A 134 34.04 38.51 -5.53
CA ILE A 134 33.59 37.38 -6.37
C ILE A 134 34.33 37.41 -7.73
N LYS A 135 34.39 38.58 -8.39
CA LYS A 135 35.11 38.73 -9.67
C LYS A 135 36.58 38.31 -9.55
N ASN A 136 37.30 38.86 -8.58
CA ASN A 136 38.72 38.57 -8.40
C ASN A 136 38.96 37.10 -8.05
N ALA A 137 38.08 36.52 -7.22
CA ALA A 137 38.19 35.13 -6.82
C ALA A 137 37.98 34.17 -8.02
N ILE A 138 37.00 34.45 -8.89
CA ILE A 138 36.82 33.73 -10.16
C ILE A 138 38.08 33.83 -11.03
N ILE A 139 38.62 35.04 -11.21
CA ILE A 139 39.82 35.25 -12.05
C ILE A 139 41.04 34.49 -11.50
N ASN A 140 41.26 34.52 -10.19
CA ASN A 140 42.35 33.81 -9.54
C ASN A 140 42.20 32.28 -9.67
N TRP A 141 40.97 31.77 -9.53
CA TRP A 141 40.67 30.33 -9.63
C TRP A 141 40.88 29.77 -11.05
N VAL A 142 40.59 30.56 -12.10
CA VAL A 142 40.78 30.10 -13.50
C VAL A 142 42.27 29.84 -13.81
N GLY A 143 43.18 30.58 -13.16
CA GLY A 143 44.64 30.45 -13.27
C GLY A 143 45.24 31.19 -14.49
N LEU A 144 46.56 31.32 -14.52
CA LEU A 144 47.29 32.05 -15.58
C LEU A 144 47.21 31.37 -16.96
N ASP A 145 46.98 30.06 -17.01
CA ASP A 145 46.96 29.25 -18.23
C ASP A 145 45.63 29.34 -19.02
N ARG A 146 44.59 29.94 -18.43
CA ARG A 146 43.27 30.16 -19.04
C ARG A 146 42.86 31.62 -18.86
N SER A 147 42.86 32.42 -19.92
CA SER A 147 42.47 33.84 -19.82
C SER A 147 40.95 34.01 -19.79
N VAL A 148 40.43 34.71 -18.78
CA VAL A 148 39.04 35.22 -18.78
C VAL A 148 38.93 36.32 -19.83
N SER A 149 38.03 36.17 -20.80
CA SER A 149 37.79 37.21 -21.80
C SER A 149 36.64 38.12 -21.38
N GLU A 150 36.80 39.43 -21.63
CA GLU A 150 35.80 40.45 -21.31
C GLU A 150 35.19 41.01 -22.61
N ARG A 151 33.87 41.21 -22.64
CA ARG A 151 33.14 41.85 -23.73
C ARG A 151 32.07 42.79 -23.19
N LYS A 152 31.93 43.99 -23.76
CA LYS A 152 30.84 44.91 -23.42
C LYS A 152 29.56 44.57 -24.18
N TYR A 153 28.43 44.62 -23.50
CA TYR A 153 27.09 44.41 -24.05
C TYR A 153 26.05 45.23 -23.26
N HIS A 154 25.28 46.11 -23.91
CA HIS A 154 24.26 46.96 -23.27
C HIS A 154 24.71 47.61 -21.94
N ASN A 155 25.83 48.32 -21.95
CA ASN A 155 26.44 48.98 -20.78
C ASN A 155 26.83 48.05 -19.61
N THR A 156 26.84 46.73 -19.84
CA THR A 156 27.26 45.72 -18.88
C THR A 156 28.49 44.98 -19.42
N THR A 157 29.39 44.55 -18.54
CA THR A 157 30.56 43.74 -18.93
C THR A 157 30.23 42.26 -18.76
N LEU A 158 30.37 41.50 -19.83
CA LEU A 158 30.22 40.05 -19.85
C LEU A 158 31.60 39.40 -19.79
N TYR A 159 31.73 38.36 -18.99
CA TYR A 159 32.95 37.61 -18.76
C TYR A 159 32.78 36.19 -19.30
N SER A 160 33.81 35.63 -19.93
CA SER A 160 33.79 34.25 -20.43
C SER A 160 35.00 33.47 -19.96
N ILE A 161 34.73 32.30 -19.39
CA ILE A 161 35.73 31.33 -18.92
C ILE A 161 35.73 30.15 -19.90
N PRO A 162 36.87 29.87 -20.58
CA PRO A 162 36.95 28.72 -21.47
C PRO A 162 36.90 27.40 -20.67
N PRO A 163 36.35 26.33 -21.27
CA PRO A 163 36.27 25.01 -20.63
C PRO A 163 37.67 24.42 -20.43
N GLN A 164 37.84 23.51 -19.47
CA GLN A 164 39.09 22.75 -19.30
C GLN A 164 39.30 21.75 -20.43
N ASN A 165 38.22 21.10 -20.88
CA ASN A 165 38.23 20.19 -22.02
C ASN A 165 37.62 20.90 -23.24
N PRO A 166 38.27 20.91 -24.42
CA PRO A 166 37.74 21.52 -25.63
C PRO A 166 36.36 20.98 -26.08
N LYS A 167 35.95 19.81 -25.59
CA LYS A 167 34.64 19.21 -25.88
C LYS A 167 33.50 19.75 -25.00
N ASP A 168 33.81 20.45 -23.92
CA ASP A 168 32.82 21.00 -22.99
C ASP A 168 32.46 22.45 -23.33
N LYS A 169 31.36 22.96 -22.75
CA LYS A 169 30.98 24.38 -22.87
C LYS A 169 31.68 25.21 -21.79
N GLY A 170 32.16 26.39 -22.17
CA GLY A 170 32.66 27.39 -21.23
C GLY A 170 31.54 27.96 -20.33
N ILE A 171 31.92 28.73 -19.32
CA ILE A 171 30.99 29.42 -18.43
C ILE A 171 31.07 30.92 -18.70
N HIS A 172 29.93 31.57 -18.86
CA HIS A 172 29.79 32.99 -19.06
C HIS A 172 29.09 33.60 -17.85
N PHE A 173 29.52 34.79 -17.40
CA PHE A 173 28.88 35.47 -16.28
C PHE A 173 28.91 36.99 -16.41
N THR A 174 28.09 37.67 -15.61
CA THR A 174 28.04 39.12 -15.52
C THR A 174 27.54 39.57 -14.16
N PHE A 175 27.84 40.83 -13.84
CA PHE A 175 27.25 41.55 -12.71
C PHE A 175 26.43 42.69 -13.27
N SER A 176 25.12 42.67 -13.01
CA SER A 176 24.20 43.70 -13.50
C SER A 176 23.15 43.98 -12.45
N LYS A 177 22.96 45.26 -12.13
CA LYS A 177 21.88 45.74 -11.25
C LYS A 177 21.81 45.00 -9.89
N GLY A 178 22.94 44.65 -9.29
CA GLY A 178 22.99 43.95 -8.00
C GLY A 178 22.73 42.44 -8.07
N LEU A 179 22.84 41.85 -9.27
CA LEU A 179 22.74 40.40 -9.48
C LEU A 179 24.04 39.88 -10.13
N PHE A 180 24.57 38.79 -9.58
CA PHE A 180 25.49 37.91 -10.30
C PHE A 180 24.69 36.93 -11.13
N ILE A 181 24.94 36.89 -12.44
CA ILE A 181 24.21 36.06 -13.38
C ILE A 181 25.22 35.23 -14.17
N ALA A 182 25.03 33.91 -14.23
CA ALA A 182 25.91 33.00 -14.93
C ALA A 182 25.16 31.99 -15.79
N SER A 183 25.75 31.57 -16.91
CA SER A 183 25.21 30.53 -17.79
C SER A 183 26.33 29.89 -18.64
N ARG A 184 26.14 28.64 -19.06
CA ARG A 184 26.98 28.03 -20.12
C ARG A 184 26.61 28.49 -21.53
N SER A 185 25.49 29.20 -21.68
CA SER A 185 25.09 29.82 -22.93
C SER A 185 25.29 31.34 -22.87
N MET A 186 26.22 31.84 -23.68
CA MET A 186 26.41 33.28 -23.88
C MET A 186 25.12 33.96 -24.36
N LEU A 187 24.34 33.29 -25.22
CA LEU A 187 23.07 33.80 -25.71
C LEU A 187 22.04 33.95 -24.57
N LEU A 188 21.97 32.98 -23.64
CA LEU A 188 21.06 33.07 -22.51
C LEU A 188 21.44 34.21 -21.57
N LEU A 189 22.75 34.39 -21.34
CA LEU A 189 23.28 35.49 -20.53
C LEU A 189 22.95 36.86 -21.14
N GLU A 190 23.16 37.03 -22.46
CA GLU A 190 22.80 38.25 -23.19
C GLU A 190 21.29 38.54 -23.09
N ASN A 191 20.45 37.52 -23.24
CA ASN A 191 18.99 37.64 -23.08
C ASN A 191 18.59 38.08 -21.67
N SER A 192 19.27 37.57 -20.64
CA SER A 192 19.03 37.96 -19.24
C SER A 192 19.38 39.44 -18.99
N VAL A 193 20.50 39.92 -19.54
CA VAL A 193 20.89 41.34 -19.45
C VAL A 193 19.89 42.23 -20.19
N LEU A 194 19.42 41.81 -21.37
CA LEU A 194 18.34 42.50 -22.08
C LEU A 194 17.07 42.55 -21.23
N GLN A 195 16.67 41.42 -20.65
CA GLN A 195 15.46 41.30 -19.83
C GLN A 195 15.46 42.30 -18.67
N LEU A 196 16.59 42.46 -17.99
CA LEU A 196 16.78 43.45 -16.92
C LEU A 196 16.62 44.90 -17.38
N SER A 197 16.80 45.20 -18.66
CA SER A 197 16.64 46.55 -19.23
C SER A 197 15.21 46.87 -19.69
N THR A 198 14.32 45.86 -19.73
CA THR A 198 12.93 46.01 -20.20
C THR A 198 11.93 46.10 -19.05
N GLU A 199 10.77 46.72 -19.28
CA GLU A 199 9.64 46.72 -18.34
C GLU A 199 8.81 45.42 -18.41
N ASN A 200 9.01 44.60 -19.46
CA ASN A 200 8.27 43.37 -19.68
C ASN A 200 8.88 42.19 -18.90
N SER A 201 8.77 42.21 -17.58
CA SER A 201 9.25 41.16 -16.67
C SER A 201 8.21 40.05 -16.47
N ILE A 202 8.67 38.81 -16.23
CA ILE A 202 7.83 37.70 -15.80
C ILE A 202 7.03 38.03 -14.52
N CYS A 203 7.60 38.86 -13.64
CA CYS A 203 6.97 39.34 -12.41
C CYS A 203 5.68 40.14 -12.67
N ASN A 204 5.54 40.72 -13.86
CA ASN A 204 4.38 41.52 -14.25
C ASN A 204 3.30 40.68 -14.94
N SER A 205 3.57 39.38 -15.20
CA SER A 205 2.56 38.50 -15.77
C SER A 205 1.56 38.07 -14.70
N LYS A 206 0.27 38.35 -14.93
CA LYS A 206 -0.83 38.08 -13.98
C LYS A 206 -0.79 36.66 -13.41
N GLY A 207 -0.50 35.65 -14.24
CA GLY A 207 -0.48 34.26 -13.80
C GLY A 207 0.68 33.96 -12.87
N PHE A 208 1.89 34.43 -13.20
CA PHE A 208 3.07 34.26 -12.36
C PHE A 208 2.93 35.02 -11.03
N GLU A 209 2.43 36.26 -11.09
CA GLU A 209 2.19 37.07 -9.90
C GLU A 209 1.23 36.37 -8.92
N GLN A 210 0.19 35.71 -9.42
CA GLN A 210 -0.77 35.00 -8.58
C GLN A 210 -0.17 33.78 -7.88
N ILE A 211 0.53 32.91 -8.61
CA ILE A 211 1.16 31.71 -8.01
C ILE A 211 2.36 32.08 -7.13
N ARG A 212 3.06 33.18 -7.41
CA ARG A 212 4.17 33.63 -6.57
C ARG A 212 3.73 34.04 -5.17
N ARG A 213 2.48 34.51 -5.02
CA ARG A 213 1.91 34.85 -3.71
C ARG A 213 1.54 33.62 -2.88
N THR A 214 1.61 32.42 -3.45
CA THR A 214 1.26 31.16 -2.76
C THR A 214 2.45 30.40 -2.19
N ILE A 215 3.67 30.87 -2.45
CA ILE A 215 4.93 30.28 -1.97
C ILE A 215 4.87 30.01 -0.46
N GLY A 216 5.16 28.77 -0.08
CA GLY A 216 5.34 28.37 1.31
C GLY A 216 6.65 28.89 1.91
N LYS A 217 6.70 28.93 3.24
CA LYS A 217 7.92 29.21 4.01
C LYS A 217 8.46 27.91 4.61
N ASN A 218 9.76 27.83 4.86
CA ASN A 218 10.44 26.64 5.41
C ASN A 218 10.33 25.40 4.50
N VAL A 219 10.56 25.60 3.20
CA VAL A 219 10.55 24.54 2.19
C VAL A 219 11.94 24.46 1.55
N ASP A 220 12.28 23.33 0.93
CA ASP A 220 13.63 23.14 0.38
C ASP A 220 13.84 23.94 -0.91
N ALA A 221 12.81 24.08 -1.73
CA ALA A 221 12.82 24.90 -2.93
C ALA A 221 11.41 25.26 -3.39
N ASN A 222 11.24 26.37 -4.10
CA ASN A 222 10.02 26.70 -4.82
C ASN A 222 10.26 26.49 -6.32
N ILE A 223 9.41 25.71 -6.97
CA ILE A 223 9.51 25.36 -8.38
C ILE A 223 8.36 26.02 -9.14
N PHE A 224 8.69 26.85 -10.12
CA PHE A 224 7.73 27.47 -11.03
C PHE A 224 7.82 26.83 -12.41
N LEU A 225 6.68 26.38 -12.94
CA LEU A 225 6.58 25.76 -14.26
C LEU A 225 5.74 26.62 -15.19
N ASN A 226 6.32 27.02 -16.31
CA ASN A 226 5.59 27.69 -17.38
C ASN A 226 4.89 26.66 -18.25
N LEU A 227 3.60 26.40 -18.00
CA LEU A 227 2.88 25.33 -18.69
C LEU A 227 2.61 25.61 -20.18
N LYS A 228 3.01 26.78 -20.70
CA LYS A 228 3.03 27.09 -22.14
C LYS A 228 4.32 26.62 -22.83
N THR A 229 5.44 26.51 -22.11
CA THR A 229 6.75 26.15 -22.70
C THR A 229 7.33 24.86 -22.11
N PHE A 230 7.12 24.59 -20.82
CA PHE A 230 7.61 23.40 -20.11
C PHE A 230 7.29 22.06 -20.79
N PRO A 231 6.10 21.84 -21.42
CA PRO A 231 5.84 20.61 -22.17
C PRO A 231 6.88 20.32 -23.26
N LYS A 232 7.47 21.36 -23.88
CA LYS A 232 8.57 21.20 -24.85
C LYS A 232 9.81 20.60 -24.20
N GLN A 233 10.14 20.99 -22.97
CA GLN A 233 11.28 20.44 -22.23
C GLN A 233 11.03 18.97 -21.85
N VAL A 234 9.83 18.64 -21.37
CA VAL A 234 9.43 17.26 -21.05
C VAL A 234 9.51 16.36 -22.29
N SER A 235 9.14 16.89 -23.48
CA SER A 235 9.15 16.12 -24.73
C SER A 235 10.52 15.55 -25.12
N LEU A 236 11.61 16.10 -24.60
CA LEU A 236 12.98 15.62 -24.86
C LEU A 236 13.29 14.29 -24.16
N SER A 237 12.54 13.96 -23.11
CA SER A 237 12.66 12.70 -22.36
C SER A 237 11.75 11.59 -22.89
N LEU A 238 10.89 11.88 -23.86
CA LEU A 238 9.89 10.94 -24.37
C LEU A 238 10.33 10.26 -25.68
N ASP A 239 9.74 9.10 -25.97
CA ASP A 239 9.85 8.48 -27.29
C ASP A 239 9.25 9.39 -28.39
N LYS A 240 9.65 9.16 -29.66
CA LYS A 240 9.32 10.02 -30.80
C LYS A 240 7.82 10.31 -30.95
N ASP A 241 6.97 9.30 -30.77
CA ASP A 241 5.53 9.45 -30.99
C ASP A 241 4.90 10.36 -29.92
N TYR A 242 5.24 10.12 -28.64
CA TYR A 242 4.76 10.93 -27.52
C TYR A 242 5.40 12.32 -27.49
N SER A 243 6.68 12.43 -27.87
CA SER A 243 7.43 13.68 -27.93
C SER A 243 6.74 14.69 -28.85
N LYS A 244 6.30 14.26 -30.05
CA LYS A 244 5.61 15.14 -31.01
C LYS A 244 4.30 15.71 -30.45
N PHE A 245 3.54 14.88 -29.73
CA PHE A 245 2.29 15.30 -29.10
C PHE A 245 2.54 16.28 -27.96
N ILE A 246 3.38 15.90 -26.98
CA ILE A 246 3.64 16.69 -25.77
C ILE A 246 4.36 18.01 -26.07
N ARG A 247 5.27 18.04 -27.05
CA ARG A 247 5.98 19.27 -27.44
C ARG A 247 5.03 20.40 -27.85
N ASN A 248 3.88 20.07 -28.43
CA ASN A 248 2.91 21.05 -28.92
C ASN A 248 1.74 21.27 -27.94
N TYR A 249 1.73 20.58 -26.79
CA TYR A 249 0.63 20.63 -25.84
C TYR A 249 0.74 21.84 -24.90
N THR A 250 0.42 23.03 -25.41
CA THR A 250 0.51 24.31 -24.67
C THR A 250 -0.77 24.72 -23.94
N ASN A 251 -1.78 23.85 -23.97
CA ASN A 251 -3.14 24.14 -23.48
C ASN A 251 -3.45 23.41 -22.17
N LEU A 252 -2.44 23.07 -21.37
CA LEU A 252 -2.65 22.46 -20.05
C LEU A 252 -3.16 23.50 -19.04
N ALA A 253 -2.37 24.55 -18.81
CA ALA A 253 -2.65 25.73 -17.97
C ALA A 253 -1.63 26.84 -18.30
N ASN A 254 -1.47 27.86 -17.44
CA ASN A 254 -0.51 28.94 -17.65
C ASN A 254 0.75 28.77 -16.80
N TRP A 255 0.59 28.68 -15.48
CA TRP A 255 1.70 28.72 -14.53
C TRP A 255 1.40 27.86 -13.31
N THR A 256 2.38 27.09 -12.85
CA THR A 256 2.30 26.29 -11.62
C THR A 256 3.45 26.64 -10.70
N GLU A 257 3.17 26.79 -9.41
CA GLU A 257 4.14 26.86 -8.32
C GLU A 257 4.04 25.59 -7.47
N LEU A 258 5.19 25.04 -7.06
CA LEU A 258 5.31 23.85 -6.21
C LEU A 258 6.44 24.05 -5.19
N ASP A 259 6.09 24.01 -3.91
CA ASP A 259 6.97 23.88 -2.78
C ASP A 259 7.50 22.44 -2.66
N LEU A 260 8.80 22.28 -2.83
CA LEU A 260 9.52 21.02 -2.67
C LEU A 260 9.91 20.81 -1.20
N SER A 261 9.67 19.62 -0.68
CA SER A 261 10.12 19.21 0.65
C SER A 261 10.60 17.75 0.66
N PHE A 262 11.84 17.53 1.05
CA PHE A 262 12.44 16.22 1.27
C PHE A 262 12.24 15.76 2.72
N ARG A 263 11.77 14.54 2.89
CA ARG A 263 11.71 13.83 4.17
C ARG A 263 12.32 12.43 4.01
N ASN A 264 12.65 11.76 5.12
CA ASN A 264 13.39 10.49 5.10
C ASN A 264 12.82 9.41 4.17
N LYS A 265 11.49 9.33 4.03
CA LYS A 265 10.78 8.33 3.21
C LYS A 265 9.88 8.92 2.11
N ILE A 266 9.83 10.24 1.95
CA ILE A 266 8.90 10.87 1.03
C ILE A 266 9.42 12.21 0.49
N ILE A 267 9.18 12.45 -0.79
CA ILE A 267 9.38 13.76 -1.42
C ILE A 267 7.99 14.34 -1.66
N LEU A 268 7.75 15.56 -1.19
CA LEU A 268 6.48 16.27 -1.34
C LEU A 268 6.67 17.48 -2.26
N LEU A 269 5.72 17.69 -3.16
CA LEU A 269 5.59 18.87 -4.01
C LEU A 269 4.16 19.40 -3.92
N ASN A 270 3.96 20.48 -3.18
CA ASN A 270 2.64 21.08 -2.96
C ASN A 270 2.61 22.50 -3.48
N GLY A 271 1.51 22.95 -4.08
CA GLY A 271 1.42 24.35 -4.49
C GLY A 271 0.23 24.62 -5.40
N PHE A 272 0.25 25.74 -6.13
CA PHE A 272 -0.91 26.19 -6.88
C PHE A 272 -0.65 26.36 -8.37
N THR A 273 -1.64 25.99 -9.16
CA THR A 273 -1.69 26.24 -10.60
C THR A 273 -2.69 27.34 -10.92
N TYR A 274 -2.23 28.35 -11.66
CA TYR A 274 -3.05 29.34 -12.31
C TYR A 274 -3.36 28.92 -13.75
N SER A 275 -4.64 29.01 -14.10
CA SER A 275 -5.13 28.84 -15.46
C SER A 275 -6.09 29.97 -15.80
N ASP A 276 -5.82 30.66 -16.90
CA ASP A 276 -6.64 31.77 -17.37
C ASP A 276 -8.01 31.26 -17.84
N PRO A 277 -9.13 31.68 -17.21
CA PRO A 277 -10.48 31.23 -17.58
C PRO A 277 -10.91 31.65 -19.00
N GLN A 278 -10.24 32.63 -19.61
CA GLN A 278 -10.52 33.08 -20.97
C GLN A 278 -9.85 32.20 -22.03
N GLN A 279 -8.85 31.41 -21.65
CA GLN A 279 -8.12 30.51 -22.55
C GLN A 279 -8.77 29.12 -22.57
N GLY A 280 -8.62 28.41 -23.69
CA GLY A 280 -8.99 26.99 -23.80
C GLY A 280 -7.95 26.09 -23.17
N ASN A 281 -7.80 26.16 -21.84
CA ASN A 281 -6.90 25.30 -21.09
C ASN A 281 -7.66 24.09 -20.49
N LEU A 282 -7.04 22.91 -20.49
CA LEU A 282 -7.62 21.69 -19.94
C LEU A 282 -7.95 21.82 -18.45
N MET A 283 -7.05 22.43 -17.68
CA MET A 283 -7.23 22.62 -16.23
C MET A 283 -8.44 23.51 -15.86
N ASN A 284 -8.97 24.31 -16.80
CA ASN A 284 -10.20 25.06 -16.57
C ASN A 284 -11.43 24.15 -16.37
N LEU A 285 -11.37 22.88 -16.80
CA LEU A 285 -12.42 21.90 -16.50
C LEU A 285 -12.52 21.62 -15.00
N PHE A 286 -11.39 21.61 -14.29
CA PHE A 286 -11.36 21.40 -12.83
C PHE A 286 -11.85 22.62 -12.06
N LEU A 287 -11.50 23.84 -12.51
CA LEU A 287 -11.98 25.10 -11.89
C LEU A 287 -13.50 25.29 -11.95
N GLN A 288 -14.21 24.46 -12.71
CA GLN A 288 -15.67 24.51 -12.87
C GLN A 288 -16.37 23.32 -12.18
N GLN A 289 -15.64 22.59 -11.33
CA GLN A 289 -16.12 21.42 -10.60
C GLN A 289 -15.67 21.53 -9.15
N GLU A 290 -16.54 21.18 -8.22
CA GLU A 290 -16.16 21.03 -6.82
C GLU A 290 -15.34 19.73 -6.62
N PRO A 291 -14.31 19.72 -5.76
CA PRO A 291 -13.59 18.49 -5.44
C PRO A 291 -14.51 17.44 -4.80
N VAL A 292 -14.52 16.22 -5.33
CA VAL A 292 -15.38 15.13 -4.85
C VAL A 292 -14.59 14.18 -3.96
N LYS A 293 -15.28 13.49 -3.04
CA LYS A 293 -14.65 12.46 -2.20
C LYS A 293 -14.30 11.23 -3.04
N MET A 294 -13.05 10.78 -2.95
CA MET A 294 -12.58 9.57 -3.64
C MET A 294 -13.06 8.33 -2.89
N GLU A 295 -13.85 7.48 -3.56
CA GLU A 295 -14.36 6.22 -3.01
C GLU A 295 -14.15 5.03 -3.95
N MET A 296 -13.81 5.27 -5.23
CA MET A 296 -13.56 4.21 -6.22
C MET A 296 -12.47 3.20 -5.79
N GLU A 297 -11.51 3.64 -4.97
CA GLU A 297 -10.41 2.85 -4.41
C GLU A 297 -10.90 1.63 -3.59
N SER A 298 -12.15 1.64 -3.13
CA SER A 298 -12.72 0.53 -2.36
C SER A 298 -12.99 -0.71 -3.21
N MET A 299 -13.12 -0.56 -4.54
CA MET A 299 -13.44 -1.66 -5.45
C MET A 299 -12.32 -1.98 -6.46
N ILE A 300 -11.29 -1.13 -6.55
CA ILE A 300 -10.15 -1.33 -7.46
C ILE A 300 -9.22 -2.43 -6.91
N PRO A 301 -8.87 -3.46 -7.69
CA PRO A 301 -7.90 -4.50 -7.33
C PRO A 301 -6.62 -3.97 -6.70
N SER A 302 -6.16 -4.62 -5.62
CA SER A 302 -4.91 -4.28 -4.91
C SER A 302 -3.67 -4.40 -5.79
N SER A 303 -3.75 -5.20 -6.86
CA SER A 303 -2.74 -5.41 -7.89
C SER A 303 -2.65 -4.28 -8.93
N THR A 304 -3.39 -3.19 -8.72
CA THR A 304 -3.38 -2.03 -9.61
C THR A 304 -2.02 -1.33 -9.57
N SER A 305 -1.38 -1.25 -10.73
CA SER A 305 -0.11 -0.58 -10.97
C SER A 305 -0.28 0.92 -11.19
N ILE A 306 -1.35 1.34 -11.89
CA ILE A 306 -1.66 2.75 -12.16
C ILE A 306 -3.16 2.96 -12.01
N LEU A 307 -3.51 4.04 -11.33
CA LEU A 307 -4.87 4.53 -11.16
C LEU A 307 -4.91 6.00 -11.50
N ALA A 308 -5.90 6.42 -12.29
CA ALA A 308 -6.24 7.82 -12.43
C ALA A 308 -7.75 8.03 -12.36
N ILE A 309 -8.22 8.97 -11.53
CA ILE A 309 -9.63 9.26 -11.28
C ILE A 309 -9.90 10.74 -11.57
N LEU A 310 -10.97 11.00 -12.31
CA LEU A 310 -11.57 12.30 -12.52
C LEU A 310 -12.78 12.45 -11.60
N GLY A 311 -12.71 13.47 -10.74
CA GLY A 311 -13.78 13.92 -9.88
C GLY A 311 -14.70 14.90 -10.60
N ILE A 312 -15.96 14.51 -10.80
CA ILE A 312 -16.99 15.24 -11.55
C ILE A 312 -18.21 15.45 -10.65
N ASP A 313 -18.24 16.59 -9.96
CA ASP A 313 -19.36 16.97 -9.09
C ASP A 313 -20.68 17.13 -9.86
N ASP A 314 -20.63 17.75 -11.04
CA ASP A 314 -21.76 18.01 -11.94
C ASP A 314 -21.40 17.55 -13.38
N ALA A 315 -21.92 16.38 -13.75
CA ALA A 315 -21.64 15.74 -15.04
C ALA A 315 -22.22 16.50 -16.26
N PRO A 316 -23.47 17.00 -16.24
CA PRO A 316 -23.98 17.89 -17.30
C PRO A 316 -23.13 19.16 -17.51
N LEU A 317 -22.71 19.81 -16.42
CA LEU A 317 -21.84 20.99 -16.51
C LEU A 317 -20.49 20.61 -17.12
N HIS A 318 -19.87 19.51 -16.67
CA HIS A 318 -18.63 19.00 -17.23
C HIS A 318 -18.75 18.73 -18.74
N LYS A 319 -19.81 18.04 -19.19
CA LYS A 319 -20.10 17.78 -20.60
C LYS A 319 -20.10 19.07 -21.43
N GLY A 320 -20.83 20.09 -20.98
CA GLY A 320 -20.91 21.38 -21.67
C GLY A 320 -19.57 22.10 -21.76
N LYS A 321 -18.80 22.11 -20.67
CA LYS A 321 -17.47 22.75 -20.62
C LYS A 321 -16.43 21.97 -21.44
N TYR A 322 -16.48 20.64 -21.44
CA TYR A 322 -15.60 19.80 -22.23
C TYR A 322 -15.82 20.00 -23.73
N ARG A 323 -17.08 20.05 -24.20
CA ARG A 323 -17.38 20.41 -25.59
C ARG A 323 -16.85 21.80 -25.98
N LYS A 324 -16.98 22.79 -25.10
CA LYS A 324 -16.42 24.13 -25.33
C LYS A 324 -14.89 24.11 -25.42
N TYR A 325 -14.23 23.34 -24.56
CA TYR A 325 -12.78 23.13 -24.63
C TYR A 325 -12.38 22.49 -25.97
N LEU A 326 -13.07 21.43 -26.39
CA LEU A 326 -12.82 20.76 -27.67
C LEU A 326 -13.04 21.70 -28.87
N ASP A 327 -14.03 22.59 -28.80
CA ASP A 327 -14.30 23.59 -29.84
C ASP A 327 -13.11 24.56 -30.00
N GLN A 328 -12.61 25.06 -28.88
CA GLN A 328 -11.42 25.94 -28.84
C GLN A 328 -10.16 25.23 -29.36
N MET A 329 -10.06 23.91 -29.19
CA MET A 329 -8.96 23.09 -29.72
C MET A 329 -9.18 22.64 -31.18
N GLY A 330 -10.33 22.95 -31.79
CA GLY A 330 -10.68 22.50 -33.15
C GLY A 330 -11.01 21.01 -33.26
N GLN A 331 -11.30 20.34 -32.13
CA GLN A 331 -11.52 18.90 -32.03
C GLN A 331 -13.01 18.52 -31.87
N LEU A 332 -13.91 19.50 -31.71
CA LEU A 332 -15.34 19.25 -31.47
C LEU A 332 -16.02 18.50 -32.63
N SER A 333 -15.66 18.81 -33.88
CA SER A 333 -16.25 18.16 -35.06
C SER A 333 -15.96 16.66 -35.09
N GLU A 334 -14.71 16.27 -34.83
CA GLU A 334 -14.31 14.86 -34.76
C GLU A 334 -14.98 14.13 -33.58
N TYR A 335 -15.05 14.80 -32.42
CA TYR A 335 -15.78 14.29 -31.26
C TYR A 335 -17.26 13.99 -31.56
N LEU A 336 -17.97 14.96 -32.14
CA LEU A 336 -19.38 14.79 -32.49
C LEU A 336 -19.59 13.74 -33.59
N LYS A 337 -18.65 13.62 -34.54
CA LYS A 337 -18.67 12.54 -35.54
C LYS A 337 -18.59 11.17 -34.87
N ASN A 338 -17.64 10.99 -33.94
CA ASN A 338 -17.47 9.73 -33.20
C ASN A 338 -18.75 9.35 -32.42
N ILE A 339 -19.39 10.30 -31.74
CA ILE A 339 -20.67 10.08 -31.04
C ILE A 339 -21.77 9.68 -32.03
N ASN A 340 -21.88 10.40 -33.15
CA ASN A 340 -22.89 10.12 -34.17
C ASN A 340 -22.70 8.74 -34.82
N ASP A 341 -21.46 8.29 -35.00
CA ASP A 341 -21.18 6.97 -35.57
C ASP A 341 -21.60 5.84 -34.61
N VAL A 342 -21.41 6.01 -33.29
CA VAL A 342 -21.95 5.08 -32.29
C VAL A 342 -23.49 5.12 -32.28
N LYS A 343 -24.10 6.31 -32.39
CA LYS A 343 -25.56 6.48 -32.49
C LYS A 343 -26.14 5.82 -33.73
N LYS A 344 -25.47 5.89 -34.88
CA LYS A 344 -25.87 5.15 -36.09
C LYS A 344 -25.82 3.64 -35.90
N LYS A 345 -24.87 3.12 -35.13
CA LYS A 345 -24.74 1.67 -34.84
C LYS A 345 -25.74 1.17 -33.80
N THR A 346 -26.02 1.95 -32.78
CA THR A 346 -26.82 1.52 -31.61
C THR A 346 -28.23 2.09 -31.59
N GLY A 347 -28.49 3.24 -32.23
CA GLY A 347 -29.74 3.98 -32.11
C GLY A 347 -29.86 4.83 -30.84
N VAL A 348 -28.85 4.80 -29.96
CA VAL A 348 -28.82 5.50 -28.68
C VAL A 348 -27.79 6.63 -28.72
N ASP A 349 -28.12 7.75 -28.08
CA ASP A 349 -27.17 8.84 -27.87
C ASP A 349 -26.17 8.44 -26.77
N TYR A 350 -25.00 7.95 -27.18
CA TYR A 350 -24.03 7.35 -26.27
C TYR A 350 -23.50 8.33 -25.23
N GLU A 351 -23.27 9.58 -25.63
CA GLU A 351 -22.79 10.61 -24.72
C GLU A 351 -23.85 10.92 -23.66
N GLU A 352 -25.11 11.06 -24.04
CA GLU A 352 -26.19 11.26 -23.07
C GLU A 352 -26.37 10.07 -22.13
N ALA A 353 -26.35 8.84 -22.68
CA ALA A 353 -26.46 7.62 -21.89
C ALA A 353 -25.37 7.54 -20.81
N ILE A 354 -24.10 7.77 -21.17
CA ILE A 354 -22.98 7.72 -20.22
C ILE A 354 -23.02 8.91 -19.25
N TYR A 355 -23.22 10.14 -19.72
CA TYR A 355 -23.24 11.28 -18.81
C TYR A 355 -24.39 11.23 -17.80
N SER A 356 -25.50 10.56 -18.13
CA SER A 356 -26.63 10.37 -17.20
C SER A 356 -26.34 9.40 -16.05
N ILE A 357 -25.36 8.50 -16.19
CA ILE A 357 -25.05 7.47 -15.18
C ILE A 357 -23.84 7.83 -14.30
N ILE A 358 -23.01 8.80 -14.71
CA ILE A 358 -21.85 9.24 -13.93
C ILE A 358 -22.31 9.82 -12.59
N TYR A 359 -21.73 9.29 -11.52
CA TYR A 359 -21.89 9.82 -10.18
C TYR A 359 -20.52 10.07 -9.56
N LYS A 360 -20.12 11.35 -9.55
CA LYS A 360 -18.92 11.86 -8.89
C LYS A 360 -17.57 11.37 -9.45
N GLU A 361 -17.41 10.13 -9.88
CA GLU A 361 -16.10 9.58 -10.23
C GLU A 361 -16.12 8.80 -11.55
N ILE A 362 -15.10 9.05 -12.39
CA ILE A 362 -14.71 8.20 -13.52
C ILE A 362 -13.22 7.93 -13.40
N GLY A 363 -12.79 6.68 -13.53
CA GLY A 363 -11.39 6.33 -13.42
C GLY A 363 -10.92 5.36 -14.49
N ILE A 364 -9.60 5.31 -14.63
CA ILE A 364 -8.87 4.29 -15.38
C ILE A 364 -7.91 3.59 -14.43
N ALA A 365 -7.91 2.26 -14.46
CA ALA A 365 -7.03 1.42 -13.66
C ALA A 365 -6.28 0.42 -14.53
N PHE A 366 -5.02 0.15 -14.20
CA PHE A 366 -4.12 -0.77 -14.89
C PHE A 366 -3.67 -1.83 -13.90
N THR A 367 -3.98 -3.10 -14.12
CA THR A 367 -3.52 -4.18 -13.22
C THR A 367 -2.18 -4.75 -13.66
N GLU A 368 -1.45 -5.34 -12.71
CA GLU A 368 -0.13 -5.91 -12.93
C GLU A 368 -0.12 -7.03 -14.00
N GLY A 369 1.00 -7.16 -14.71
CA GLY A 369 1.31 -8.36 -15.51
C GLY A 369 1.16 -8.23 -17.02
N GLN A 370 0.39 -7.29 -17.59
CA GLN A 370 0.33 -7.04 -19.05
C GLN A 370 -0.11 -5.61 -19.40
N THR A 371 0.45 -5.03 -20.47
CA THR A 371 0.11 -3.68 -20.99
C THR A 371 -1.35 -3.48 -21.42
N ASN A 372 -2.12 -4.59 -21.50
CA ASN A 372 -3.46 -4.63 -22.07
C ASN A 372 -4.58 -4.75 -21.02
N LYS A 373 -4.26 -5.00 -19.73
CA LYS A 373 -5.28 -5.06 -18.66
C LYS A 373 -5.63 -3.67 -18.15
N ARG A 374 -6.45 -2.96 -18.93
CA ARG A 374 -6.91 -1.59 -18.63
C ARG A 374 -8.39 -1.59 -18.38
N PHE A 375 -8.82 -0.94 -17.30
CA PHE A 375 -10.21 -0.89 -16.90
C PHE A 375 -10.68 0.54 -16.83
N THR A 376 -11.84 0.83 -17.42
CA THR A 376 -12.54 2.10 -17.21
C THR A 376 -13.65 1.86 -16.21
N ILE A 377 -13.71 2.68 -15.17
CA ILE A 377 -14.67 2.53 -14.09
C ILE A 377 -15.49 3.80 -13.95
N ILE A 378 -16.79 3.66 -13.89
CA ILE A 378 -17.73 4.77 -13.64
C ILE A 378 -18.49 4.43 -12.38
N ARG A 379 -18.41 5.32 -11.40
CA ARG A 379 -19.28 5.23 -10.22
C ARG A 379 -20.68 5.69 -10.63
N THR A 380 -21.70 4.96 -10.20
CA THR A 380 -23.10 5.24 -10.53
C THR A 380 -23.92 5.49 -9.27
N LYS A 381 -25.05 6.20 -9.38
CA LYS A 381 -26.01 6.35 -8.28
C LYS A 381 -26.76 5.05 -7.99
N SER A 382 -27.02 4.26 -9.03
CA SER A 382 -27.76 3.01 -8.98
C SER A 382 -27.34 2.13 -10.15
N ALA A 383 -26.75 0.98 -9.83
CA ALA A 383 -26.31 0.03 -10.85
C ALA A 383 -27.47 -0.53 -11.69
N SER A 384 -28.67 -0.70 -11.13
CA SER A 384 -29.81 -1.23 -11.88
C SER A 384 -30.29 -0.25 -12.97
N ILE A 385 -30.40 1.04 -12.63
CA ILE A 385 -30.77 2.11 -13.58
C ILE A 385 -29.67 2.28 -14.63
N ALA A 386 -28.40 2.27 -14.20
CA ALA A 386 -27.28 2.36 -15.13
C ALA A 386 -27.20 1.13 -16.06
N LYS A 387 -27.49 -0.06 -15.55
CA LYS A 387 -27.57 -1.30 -16.35
C LYS A 387 -28.65 -1.19 -17.41
N GLU A 388 -29.85 -0.70 -17.06
CA GLU A 388 -30.93 -0.48 -18.03
C GLU A 388 -30.47 0.44 -19.18
N LYS A 389 -29.85 1.58 -18.87
CA LYS A 389 -29.29 2.52 -19.85
C LYS A 389 -28.24 1.88 -20.76
N MET A 390 -27.33 1.11 -20.21
CA MET A 390 -26.30 0.40 -20.99
C MET A 390 -26.90 -0.70 -21.87
N LEU A 391 -27.95 -1.38 -21.39
CA LEU A 391 -28.66 -2.41 -22.14
C LEU A 391 -29.50 -1.84 -23.30
N GLU A 392 -30.03 -0.62 -23.19
CA GLU A 392 -30.69 0.07 -24.33
C GLU A 392 -29.76 0.13 -25.55
N MET A 393 -28.48 0.45 -25.35
CA MET A 393 -27.48 0.50 -26.42
C MET A 393 -27.23 -0.87 -27.06
N ILE A 394 -27.10 -1.91 -26.23
CA ILE A 394 -26.87 -3.28 -26.71
C ILE A 394 -28.08 -3.78 -27.47
N ASN A 395 -29.29 -3.56 -26.94
CA ASN A 395 -30.54 -3.96 -27.58
C ASN A 395 -30.72 -3.26 -28.93
N GLY A 396 -30.40 -1.98 -29.01
CA GLY A 396 -30.48 -1.23 -30.26
C GLY A 396 -29.51 -1.74 -31.33
N LYS A 397 -28.28 -2.14 -30.95
CA LYS A 397 -27.35 -2.83 -31.85
C LYS A 397 -27.85 -4.23 -32.23
N ALA A 398 -28.29 -5.01 -31.24
CA ALA A 398 -28.78 -6.37 -31.43
C ALA A 398 -29.96 -6.41 -32.42
N LYS A 399 -30.90 -5.45 -32.32
CA LYS A 399 -32.01 -5.30 -33.27
C LYS A 399 -31.52 -5.05 -34.71
N LYS A 400 -30.51 -4.19 -34.89
CA LYS A 400 -29.94 -3.88 -36.22
C LYS A 400 -29.19 -5.07 -36.83
N GLU A 401 -28.51 -5.85 -36.00
CA GLU A 401 -27.78 -7.05 -36.43
C GLU A 401 -28.63 -8.34 -36.44
N GLN A 402 -29.93 -8.24 -36.14
CA GLN A 402 -30.84 -9.40 -36.02
C GLN A 402 -30.31 -10.45 -35.02
N ARG A 403 -29.75 -10.00 -33.90
CA ARG A 403 -29.26 -10.81 -32.77
C ARG A 403 -30.12 -10.60 -31.54
N THR A 404 -30.03 -11.52 -30.58
CA THR A 404 -30.66 -11.37 -29.24
C THR A 404 -29.67 -10.80 -28.23
N LEU A 405 -30.17 -10.29 -27.10
CA LEU A 405 -29.31 -9.82 -26.00
C LEU A 405 -28.37 -10.92 -25.49
N ALA A 406 -28.82 -12.17 -25.47
CA ALA A 406 -28.02 -13.33 -25.03
C ALA A 406 -26.74 -13.55 -25.87
N TYR A 407 -26.73 -13.11 -27.14
CA TYR A 407 -25.52 -13.15 -27.97
C TYR A 407 -24.38 -12.27 -27.40
N TYR A 408 -24.75 -11.17 -26.75
CA TYR A 408 -23.83 -10.18 -26.17
C TYR A 408 -23.52 -10.44 -24.71
N MET A 409 -24.19 -11.39 -24.06
CA MET A 409 -24.06 -11.65 -22.64
C MET A 409 -23.29 -12.95 -22.39
N ARG A 410 -22.45 -12.91 -21.36
CA ARG A 410 -21.81 -14.09 -20.76
C ARG A 410 -21.96 -13.98 -19.26
N THR A 411 -22.30 -15.08 -18.61
CA THR A 411 -22.42 -15.13 -17.16
C THR A 411 -21.13 -15.73 -16.61
N TYR A 412 -20.39 -14.93 -15.84
CA TYR A 412 -19.25 -15.40 -15.08
C TYR A 412 -19.74 -15.91 -13.74
N HIS A 413 -19.39 -17.16 -13.40
CA HIS A 413 -19.68 -17.75 -12.10
C HIS A 413 -18.44 -17.62 -11.23
N LEU A 414 -18.49 -16.73 -10.23
CA LEU A 414 -17.43 -16.61 -9.22
C LEU A 414 -17.42 -17.88 -8.35
N ASP A 415 -18.61 -18.34 -8.00
CA ASP A 415 -18.87 -19.62 -7.34
C ASP A 415 -20.27 -20.14 -7.71
N LYS A 416 -20.72 -21.20 -7.04
CA LYS A 416 -22.01 -21.85 -7.31
C LYS A 416 -23.22 -20.96 -7.05
N GLU A 417 -23.10 -19.95 -6.18
CA GLU A 417 -24.22 -19.11 -5.72
C GLU A 417 -24.12 -17.68 -6.27
N THR A 418 -22.92 -17.21 -6.65
CA THR A 418 -22.69 -15.84 -7.12
C THR A 418 -22.23 -15.82 -8.56
N SER A 419 -22.95 -15.07 -9.39
CA SER A 419 -22.63 -14.86 -10.79
C SER A 419 -22.79 -13.41 -11.21
N PHE A 420 -21.99 -13.00 -12.19
CA PHE A 420 -21.99 -11.67 -12.76
C PHE A 420 -22.26 -11.75 -14.26
N ASP A 421 -23.18 -10.93 -14.74
CA ASP A 421 -23.37 -10.76 -16.17
C ASP A 421 -22.28 -9.84 -16.71
N ILE A 422 -21.56 -10.33 -17.72
CA ILE A 422 -20.58 -9.59 -18.50
C ILE A 422 -21.14 -9.41 -19.90
N PHE A 423 -21.24 -8.15 -20.32
CA PHE A 423 -21.83 -7.78 -21.59
C PHE A 423 -20.75 -7.25 -22.54
N ARG A 424 -20.82 -7.66 -23.81
CA ARG A 424 -19.97 -7.12 -24.87
C ARG A 424 -20.49 -5.76 -25.33
N LEU A 425 -19.62 -4.75 -25.33
CA LEU A 425 -19.95 -3.41 -25.80
C LEU A 425 -20.16 -3.38 -27.32
N PRO A 426 -21.00 -2.45 -27.82
CA PRO A 426 -21.29 -2.34 -29.25
C PRO A 426 -20.09 -1.84 -30.06
N GLU A 427 -19.12 -1.20 -29.43
CA GLU A 427 -17.95 -0.59 -30.02
C GLU A 427 -16.80 -0.68 -29.02
N ASP A 428 -15.56 -0.84 -29.48
CA ASP A 428 -14.37 -0.76 -28.61
C ASP A 428 -13.91 0.70 -28.46
N GLN A 429 -13.08 0.95 -27.44
CA GLN A 429 -12.50 2.26 -27.10
C GLN A 429 -13.56 3.36 -26.90
N LEU A 430 -14.73 2.97 -26.42
CA LEU A 430 -15.82 3.91 -26.16
C LEU A 430 -15.45 5.02 -25.16
N PRO A 431 -14.72 4.73 -24.05
CA PRO A 431 -14.22 5.77 -23.15
C PRO A 431 -13.32 6.79 -23.82
N GLU A 432 -12.41 6.36 -24.69
CA GLU A 432 -11.51 7.25 -25.45
C GLU A 432 -12.31 8.21 -26.35
N LYS A 433 -13.36 7.71 -27.01
CA LYS A 433 -14.24 8.52 -27.86
C LYS A 433 -15.04 9.57 -27.08
N LEU A 434 -15.33 9.35 -25.79
CA LEU A 434 -16.09 10.28 -24.95
C LEU A 434 -15.25 11.24 -24.14
N PHE A 435 -14.15 10.76 -23.58
CA PHE A 435 -13.35 11.48 -22.59
C PHE A 435 -11.96 11.85 -23.14
N GLY A 436 -11.68 11.54 -24.40
CA GLY A 436 -10.46 11.89 -25.11
C GLY A 436 -9.30 10.93 -24.83
N THR A 437 -8.11 11.35 -25.26
CA THR A 437 -6.88 10.55 -25.23
C THR A 437 -6.38 10.22 -23.81
N PHE A 438 -6.97 10.83 -22.78
CA PHE A 438 -6.73 10.41 -21.39
C PHE A 438 -7.09 8.93 -21.16
N PHE A 439 -8.10 8.42 -21.89
CA PHE A 439 -8.50 7.02 -21.88
C PHE A 439 -7.91 6.22 -23.06
N ALA A 440 -6.84 6.73 -23.70
CA ALA A 440 -6.29 6.11 -24.90
C ALA A 440 -5.86 4.66 -24.67
N GLY A 441 -6.33 3.79 -25.56
CA GLY A 441 -6.05 2.36 -25.50
C GLY A 441 -6.65 1.63 -24.29
N ALA A 442 -7.52 2.27 -23.50
CA ALA A 442 -8.37 1.59 -22.54
C ALA A 442 -9.40 0.75 -23.31
N SER A 443 -9.04 -0.50 -23.62
CA SER A 443 -9.96 -1.41 -24.29
C SER A 443 -11.20 -1.59 -23.41
N SER A 444 -12.35 -1.39 -24.02
CA SER A 444 -13.66 -1.43 -23.39
C SER A 444 -14.53 -2.37 -24.21
N ALA A 445 -14.03 -3.56 -24.51
CA ALA A 445 -14.79 -4.52 -25.30
C ALA A 445 -15.94 -5.14 -24.50
N TYR A 446 -15.82 -5.17 -23.17
CA TYR A 446 -16.80 -5.74 -22.26
C TYR A 446 -17.06 -4.83 -21.07
N PHE A 447 -18.22 -5.00 -20.42
CA PHE A 447 -18.51 -4.38 -19.13
C PHE A 447 -19.30 -5.30 -18.20
N THR A 448 -19.24 -4.99 -16.90
CA THR A 448 -20.08 -5.59 -15.86
C THR A 448 -20.41 -4.55 -14.79
N PHE A 449 -21.27 -4.91 -13.85
CA PHE A 449 -21.57 -4.10 -12.68
C PHE A 449 -21.10 -4.84 -11.43
N ILE A 450 -20.36 -4.13 -10.58
CA ILE A 450 -19.93 -4.60 -9.25
C ILE A 450 -20.40 -3.53 -8.26
N ASP A 451 -21.27 -3.90 -7.33
CA ASP A 451 -22.02 -2.96 -6.49
C ASP A 451 -22.63 -1.80 -7.31
N ASN A 452 -22.26 -0.55 -7.03
CA ASN A 452 -22.71 0.65 -7.75
C ASN A 452 -21.70 1.15 -8.80
N TYR A 453 -20.79 0.30 -9.26
CA TYR A 453 -19.77 0.66 -10.26
C TYR A 453 -20.00 -0.09 -11.57
N LEU A 454 -19.94 0.66 -12.67
CA LEU A 454 -19.81 0.11 -14.02
C LEU A 454 -18.32 -0.08 -14.30
N VAL A 455 -17.89 -1.31 -14.56
CA VAL A 455 -16.49 -1.65 -14.88
C VAL A 455 -16.42 -2.14 -16.31
N MET A 456 -15.64 -1.46 -17.14
CA MET A 456 -15.34 -1.86 -18.52
C MET A 456 -13.93 -2.43 -18.58
N GLY A 457 -13.73 -3.46 -19.40
CA GLY A 457 -12.44 -4.10 -19.56
C GLY A 457 -12.23 -4.73 -20.94
N PRO A 458 -11.01 -5.22 -21.22
CA PRO A 458 -10.59 -5.71 -22.53
C PRO A 458 -11.24 -7.04 -22.90
N ASP A 459 -11.45 -7.92 -21.91
CA ASP A 459 -11.92 -9.27 -22.10
C ASP A 459 -12.58 -9.83 -20.83
N ILE A 460 -13.26 -10.97 -20.98
CA ILE A 460 -14.00 -11.62 -19.90
C ILE A 460 -13.07 -12.13 -18.79
N SER A 461 -11.87 -12.63 -19.13
CA SER A 461 -10.92 -13.16 -18.14
C SER A 461 -10.42 -12.04 -17.24
N SER A 462 -10.02 -10.92 -17.82
CA SER A 462 -9.57 -9.72 -17.11
C SER A 462 -10.67 -9.16 -16.20
N LEU A 463 -11.92 -9.09 -16.67
CA LEU A 463 -13.06 -8.68 -15.82
C LEU A 463 -13.35 -9.71 -14.71
N SER A 464 -13.21 -11.01 -14.98
CA SER A 464 -13.45 -12.06 -13.98
C SER A 464 -12.45 -11.97 -12.82
N GLU A 465 -11.17 -11.70 -13.12
CA GLU A 465 -10.13 -11.47 -12.12
C GLU A 465 -10.41 -10.20 -11.31
N PHE A 466 -10.80 -9.11 -11.99
CA PHE A 466 -11.21 -7.86 -11.32
C PHE A 466 -12.39 -8.10 -10.37
N ILE A 467 -13.43 -8.81 -10.82
CA ILE A 467 -14.59 -9.18 -10.01
C ILE A 467 -14.16 -9.98 -8.79
N LYS A 468 -13.30 -11.00 -8.97
CA LYS A 468 -12.80 -11.84 -7.87
C LYS A 468 -12.10 -10.98 -6.81
N GLU A 469 -11.11 -10.16 -7.18
CA GLU A 469 -10.38 -9.32 -6.22
C GLU A 469 -11.31 -8.33 -5.50
N SER A 470 -12.24 -7.71 -6.23
CA SER A 470 -13.19 -6.75 -5.68
C SER A 470 -14.13 -7.40 -4.66
N VAL A 471 -14.72 -8.55 -4.99
CA VAL A 471 -15.66 -9.28 -4.10
C VAL A 471 -14.97 -9.84 -2.86
N LEU A 472 -13.70 -10.25 -2.96
CA LEU A 472 -12.92 -10.73 -1.82
C LEU A 472 -12.38 -9.61 -0.92
N GLY A 473 -12.62 -8.35 -1.27
CA GLY A 473 -12.11 -7.19 -0.54
C GLY A 473 -10.60 -7.00 -0.68
N LYS A 474 -9.97 -7.59 -1.71
CA LYS A 474 -8.55 -7.42 -2.03
C LYS A 474 -8.38 -6.18 -2.93
N THR A 475 -8.62 -5.00 -2.36
CA THR A 475 -8.68 -3.73 -3.11
C THR A 475 -7.61 -2.73 -2.65
N LEU A 476 -7.45 -1.60 -3.34
CA LEU A 476 -6.46 -0.57 -2.98
C LEU A 476 -6.65 -0.06 -1.55
N ASN A 477 -7.89 0.13 -1.08
CA ASN A 477 -8.20 0.50 0.32
C ASN A 477 -7.81 -0.56 1.37
N THR A 478 -7.22 -1.67 0.95
CA THR A 478 -6.79 -2.78 1.80
C THR A 478 -5.31 -3.11 1.61
N ASN A 479 -4.67 -2.45 0.63
CA ASN A 479 -3.25 -2.53 0.38
C ASN A 479 -2.52 -1.60 1.37
N GLN A 480 -1.64 -2.16 2.20
CA GLN A 480 -0.95 -1.42 3.25
C GLN A 480 -0.14 -0.22 2.70
N THR A 481 0.68 -0.46 1.67
CA THR A 481 1.47 0.59 1.02
C THR A 481 0.57 1.70 0.47
N TYR A 482 -0.56 1.34 -0.13
CA TYR A 482 -1.52 2.35 -0.60
C TYR A 482 -2.13 3.17 0.55
N MET A 483 -2.50 2.51 1.65
CA MET A 483 -3.12 3.16 2.80
C MET A 483 -2.17 4.14 3.49
N GLU A 484 -0.89 3.78 3.64
CA GLU A 484 0.16 4.67 4.14
C GLU A 484 0.35 5.89 3.22
N ASN A 485 0.37 5.66 1.91
CA ASN A 485 0.47 6.74 0.92
C ASN A 485 -0.74 7.69 0.91
N LYS A 486 -1.93 7.15 1.17
CA LYS A 486 -3.17 7.93 1.20
C LYS A 486 -3.18 8.96 2.32
N GLU A 487 -2.41 8.78 3.38
CA GLU A 487 -2.27 9.78 4.46
C GLU A 487 -1.70 11.12 3.98
N PHE A 488 -0.95 11.12 2.88
CA PHE A 488 -0.38 12.33 2.29
C PHE A 488 -1.35 13.05 1.34
N LEU A 489 -2.56 12.52 1.13
CA LEU A 489 -3.52 13.00 0.15
C LEU A 489 -4.81 13.48 0.82
N SER A 490 -5.47 14.49 0.23
CA SER A 490 -6.81 14.89 0.66
C SER A 490 -7.83 13.81 0.31
N ASN A 491 -8.88 13.68 1.12
CA ASN A 491 -10.01 12.80 0.79
C ASN A 491 -10.84 13.30 -0.39
N LYS A 492 -10.73 14.59 -0.77
CA LYS A 492 -11.47 15.18 -1.89
C LYS A 492 -10.53 15.71 -2.98
N ALA A 493 -10.86 15.47 -4.24
CA ALA A 493 -10.14 16.03 -5.39
C ALA A 493 -11.00 16.15 -6.67
N ASN A 494 -10.52 16.90 -7.65
CA ASN A 494 -11.02 16.88 -9.04
C ASN A 494 -10.22 15.91 -9.91
N PHE A 495 -8.96 15.67 -9.56
CA PHE A 495 -8.12 14.68 -10.20
C PHE A 495 -7.27 13.96 -9.17
N TYR A 496 -7.15 12.65 -9.34
CA TYR A 496 -6.32 11.78 -8.52
C TYR A 496 -5.53 10.86 -9.44
N PHE A 497 -4.24 10.73 -9.22
CA PHE A 497 -3.38 9.79 -9.90
C PHE A 497 -2.51 9.08 -8.88
N TYR A 498 -2.36 7.78 -9.05
CA TYR A 498 -1.49 6.93 -8.24
C TYR A 498 -0.79 5.93 -9.15
N ALA A 499 0.49 5.71 -8.94
CA ALA A 499 1.26 4.67 -9.59
C ALA A 499 2.12 3.93 -8.57
N SER A 500 1.99 2.61 -8.51
CA SER A 500 2.94 1.73 -7.84
C SER A 500 4.15 1.55 -8.75
N THR A 501 5.22 2.30 -8.50
CA THR A 501 6.40 2.38 -9.38
C THR A 501 7.02 1.01 -9.68
N PRO A 502 7.20 0.07 -8.72
CA PRO A 502 7.75 -1.26 -9.02
C PRO A 502 6.90 -2.04 -10.04
N ARG A 503 5.57 -1.87 -10.01
CA ARG A 503 4.63 -2.54 -10.92
C ARG A 503 4.45 -1.78 -12.24
N ALA A 504 4.51 -0.44 -12.18
CA ALA A 504 4.27 0.45 -13.31
C ALA A 504 5.51 0.68 -14.18
N ASN A 505 6.71 0.28 -13.73
CA ASN A 505 7.97 0.62 -14.37
C ASN A 505 8.01 0.23 -15.87
N SER A 506 7.53 -0.97 -16.23
CA SER A 506 7.49 -1.41 -17.63
C SER A 506 6.55 -0.54 -18.48
N PHE A 507 5.43 -0.09 -17.92
CA PHE A 507 4.48 0.76 -18.64
C PHE A 507 5.05 2.17 -18.81
N ILE A 508 5.56 2.77 -17.73
CA ILE A 508 6.14 4.13 -17.74
C ILE A 508 7.36 4.18 -18.66
N SER A 509 8.23 3.17 -18.63
CA SER A 509 9.41 3.09 -19.50
C SER A 509 9.04 3.10 -20.99
N GLY A 510 7.86 2.60 -21.37
CA GLY A 510 7.37 2.62 -22.74
C GLY A 510 7.15 4.03 -23.31
N PHE A 511 6.98 5.05 -22.47
CA PHE A 511 6.83 6.45 -22.90
C PHE A 511 8.17 7.19 -23.04
N LEU A 512 9.23 6.66 -22.43
CA LEU A 512 10.53 7.34 -22.33
C LEU A 512 11.39 7.05 -23.55
N ASN A 513 12.35 7.93 -23.83
CA ASN A 513 13.33 7.70 -24.89
C ASN A 513 14.28 6.52 -24.56
N THR A 514 14.97 6.01 -25.59
CA THR A 514 15.85 4.83 -25.46
C THR A 514 17.02 5.01 -24.49
N GLY A 515 17.46 6.26 -24.23
CA GLY A 515 18.51 6.55 -23.25
C GLY A 515 18.01 6.32 -21.82
N LEU A 516 16.88 6.94 -21.49
CA LEU A 516 16.27 6.82 -20.15
C LEU A 516 15.75 5.39 -19.88
N GLN A 517 15.24 4.69 -20.89
CA GLN A 517 14.89 3.27 -20.76
C GLN A 517 16.09 2.43 -20.29
N LYS A 518 17.27 2.67 -20.88
CA LYS A 518 18.51 1.98 -20.48
C LYS A 518 18.96 2.36 -19.08
N GLU A 519 18.88 3.63 -18.70
CA GLU A 519 19.22 4.08 -17.33
C GLU A 519 18.33 3.41 -16.28
N ILE A 520 17.01 3.40 -16.50
CA ILE A 520 16.05 2.73 -15.61
C ILE A 520 16.35 1.23 -15.50
N GLN A 521 16.70 0.59 -16.61
CA GLN A 521 17.08 -0.82 -16.62
C GLN A 521 18.39 -1.07 -15.84
N ASN A 522 19.41 -0.23 -16.05
CA ASN A 522 20.70 -0.32 -15.37
C ASN A 522 20.59 -0.06 -13.86
N HIS A 523 19.63 0.78 -13.44
CA HIS A 523 19.39 1.15 -12.06
C HIS A 523 18.07 0.60 -11.49
N LYS A 524 17.60 -0.54 -11.99
CA LYS A 524 16.30 -1.13 -11.62
C LYS A 524 16.10 -1.29 -10.11
N GLN A 525 17.15 -1.69 -9.37
CA GLN A 525 17.07 -1.80 -7.91
C GLN A 525 16.83 -0.45 -7.24
N SER A 526 17.50 0.62 -7.70
CA SER A 526 17.28 1.99 -7.20
C SER A 526 15.87 2.48 -7.55
N VAL A 527 15.40 2.22 -8.78
CA VAL A 527 14.03 2.57 -9.22
C VAL A 527 12.98 1.91 -8.34
N ASN A 528 13.17 0.63 -8.01
CA ASN A 528 12.22 -0.12 -7.19
C ASN A 528 12.16 0.36 -5.74
N LYS A 529 13.14 1.13 -5.24
CA LYS A 529 13.05 1.77 -3.91
C LYS A 529 12.06 2.93 -3.88
N PHE A 530 11.76 3.52 -5.04
CA PHE A 530 10.62 4.43 -5.15
C PHE A 530 9.38 3.55 -5.26
N GLN A 531 8.54 3.51 -4.23
CA GLN A 531 7.43 2.55 -4.13
C GLN A 531 6.17 3.08 -4.81
N ALA A 532 5.92 4.37 -4.69
CA ALA A 532 4.73 5.01 -5.23
C ALA A 532 4.97 6.45 -5.68
N VAL A 533 4.17 6.88 -6.65
CA VAL A 533 4.00 8.29 -7.02
C VAL A 533 2.51 8.58 -6.98
N GLY A 534 2.10 9.68 -6.36
CA GLY A 534 0.72 10.13 -6.43
C GLY A 534 0.60 11.62 -6.67
N LEU A 535 -0.40 12.01 -7.45
CA LEU A 535 -0.71 13.40 -7.80
C LEU A 535 -2.20 13.64 -7.55
N GLN A 536 -2.50 14.74 -6.89
CA GLN A 536 -3.85 15.19 -6.62
C GLN A 536 -4.02 16.65 -7.05
N LEU A 537 -5.10 16.92 -7.78
CA LEU A 537 -5.50 18.27 -8.16
C LEU A 537 -6.88 18.58 -7.59
N SER A 538 -7.01 19.72 -6.94
CA SER A 538 -8.28 20.20 -6.35
C SER A 538 -8.48 21.67 -6.67
N SER A 539 -9.66 22.03 -7.18
CA SER A 539 -10.04 23.42 -7.34
C SER A 539 -10.12 24.10 -5.97
N ASN A 540 -9.56 25.30 -5.90
CA ASN A 540 -9.56 26.14 -4.71
C ASN A 540 -9.75 27.59 -5.15
N ARG A 541 -11.00 28.07 -5.06
CA ARG A 541 -11.42 29.39 -5.58
C ARG A 541 -11.07 29.53 -7.06
N ASN A 542 -10.06 30.34 -7.40
CA ASN A 542 -9.64 30.62 -8.78
C ASN A 542 -8.32 29.92 -9.16
N LEU A 543 -7.78 29.08 -8.28
CA LEU A 543 -6.54 28.32 -8.48
C LEU A 543 -6.81 26.83 -8.33
N ILE A 544 -5.86 26.02 -8.76
CA ILE A 544 -5.88 24.57 -8.55
C ILE A 544 -4.76 24.24 -7.57
N TYR A 545 -5.11 23.68 -6.43
CA TYR A 545 -4.15 23.13 -5.50
C TYR A 545 -3.61 21.80 -6.05
N ASN A 546 -2.29 21.66 -6.08
CA ASN A 546 -1.56 20.48 -6.50
C ASN A 546 -0.91 19.87 -5.26
N ASN A 547 -1.03 18.56 -5.12
CA ASN A 547 -0.31 17.78 -4.11
C ASN A 547 0.29 16.56 -4.81
N LEU A 548 1.60 16.53 -4.92
CA LEU A 548 2.38 15.46 -5.52
C LEU A 548 3.28 14.86 -4.44
N PHE A 549 3.31 13.54 -4.36
CA PHE A 549 4.28 12.83 -3.54
C PHE A 549 5.00 11.75 -4.33
N ILE A 550 6.23 11.47 -3.89
CA ILE A 550 7.04 10.33 -4.31
C ILE A 550 7.48 9.60 -3.05
N GLU A 551 7.01 8.38 -2.87
CA GLU A 551 7.38 7.53 -1.74
C GLU A 551 8.69 6.81 -2.02
N TYR A 552 9.56 6.79 -1.01
CA TYR A 552 10.84 6.11 -1.01
C TYR A 552 10.91 5.16 0.19
N ASP A 553 11.00 3.86 -0.08
CA ASP A 553 11.31 2.87 0.95
C ASP A 553 12.54 2.03 0.55
N PRO A 554 13.60 2.01 1.38
CA PRO A 554 14.77 1.18 1.13
C PRO A 554 14.52 -0.33 1.22
N ILE A 555 13.42 -0.78 1.84
CA ILE A 555 13.07 -2.19 2.04
C ILE A 555 11.96 -2.57 1.05
N LEU A 556 12.23 -3.58 0.23
CA LEU A 556 11.26 -4.17 -0.71
C LEU A 556 10.55 -5.35 -0.05
N GLU A 557 9.30 -5.19 0.40
CA GLU A 557 8.47 -6.32 0.77
C GLU A 557 7.71 -6.89 -0.44
N LEU A 558 7.94 -8.16 -0.76
CA LEU A 558 7.14 -8.88 -1.75
C LEU A 558 5.82 -9.35 -1.12
N ALA A 559 4.74 -9.27 -1.91
CA ALA A 559 3.43 -9.79 -1.50
C ALA A 559 3.49 -11.33 -1.38
N PRO A 560 2.77 -11.93 -0.41
CA PRO A 560 2.70 -13.38 -0.27
C PRO A 560 2.04 -14.03 -1.50
N GLN A 561 2.55 -15.19 -1.95
CA GLN A 561 1.93 -15.98 -3.01
C GLN A 561 0.81 -16.85 -2.43
N THR A 562 -0.38 -16.28 -2.31
CA THR A 562 -1.61 -16.96 -1.86
C THR A 562 -2.52 -17.34 -3.03
N GLU A 563 -3.29 -18.41 -2.91
CA GLU A 563 -4.38 -18.76 -3.85
C GLU A 563 -5.52 -17.74 -3.83
N TRP A 564 -5.86 -17.30 -2.62
CA TRP A 564 -6.75 -16.16 -2.38
C TRP A 564 -6.50 -15.56 -1.00
N GLU A 565 -6.90 -14.30 -0.85
CA GLU A 565 -6.92 -13.56 0.42
C GLU A 565 -8.32 -12.96 0.56
N SER A 566 -8.94 -13.15 1.72
CA SER A 566 -10.28 -12.63 2.01
C SER A 566 -10.23 -11.69 3.20
N ARG A 567 -10.64 -10.44 3.00
CA ARG A 567 -10.65 -9.45 4.08
C ARG A 567 -11.87 -9.63 4.97
N LEU A 568 -11.65 -9.64 6.28
CA LEU A 568 -12.70 -9.59 7.30
C LEU A 568 -12.74 -8.21 7.98
N ASP A 569 -13.74 -7.98 8.82
CA ASP A 569 -13.94 -6.66 9.45
C ASP A 569 -12.79 -6.33 10.43
N THR A 570 -12.28 -7.32 11.19
CA THR A 570 -11.13 -7.16 12.11
C THR A 570 -10.23 -8.41 12.16
N CYS A 571 -9.17 -8.35 12.98
CA CYS A 571 -8.25 -9.45 13.25
C CYS A 571 -8.98 -10.69 13.80
N PHE A 572 -8.30 -11.83 13.73
CA PHE A 572 -8.87 -13.13 14.07
C PHE A 572 -8.75 -13.42 15.57
N ALA A 573 -9.81 -13.96 16.17
CA ALA A 573 -9.80 -14.35 17.58
C ALA A 573 -9.24 -15.76 17.81
N HIS A 574 -9.24 -16.61 16.77
CA HIS A 574 -8.93 -18.03 16.86
C HIS A 574 -8.50 -18.62 15.51
N LYS A 575 -8.02 -19.88 15.54
CA LYS A 575 -7.76 -20.72 14.37
C LYS A 575 -8.95 -20.73 13.39
N PRO A 576 -8.74 -20.58 12.08
CA PRO A 576 -9.80 -20.83 11.10
C PRO A 576 -10.21 -22.31 11.11
N TYR A 577 -11.50 -22.61 11.31
CA TYR A 577 -11.99 -23.99 11.36
C TYR A 577 -12.47 -24.45 9.98
N LEU A 578 -11.93 -25.57 9.49
CA LEU A 578 -12.49 -26.24 8.30
C LEU A 578 -13.74 -27.01 8.68
N VAL A 579 -14.85 -26.68 8.04
CA VAL A 579 -16.17 -27.27 8.30
C VAL A 579 -16.77 -27.81 7.01
N GLN A 580 -17.29 -29.04 7.02
CA GLN A 580 -17.82 -29.66 5.81
C GLN A 580 -19.21 -29.11 5.48
N ASN A 581 -19.39 -28.70 4.23
CA ASN A 581 -20.70 -28.47 3.66
C ASN A 581 -21.39 -29.81 3.39
N HIS A 582 -22.44 -30.15 4.12
CA HIS A 582 -23.11 -31.44 3.97
C HIS A 582 -23.82 -31.64 2.62
N TYR A 583 -24.10 -30.57 1.87
CA TYR A 583 -24.69 -30.64 0.53
C TYR A 583 -23.64 -30.89 -0.56
N THR A 584 -22.50 -30.17 -0.52
CA THR A 584 -21.49 -30.22 -1.60
C THR A 584 -20.28 -31.09 -1.28
N LYS A 585 -20.08 -31.44 0.00
CA LYS A 585 -18.89 -32.13 0.55
C LYS A 585 -17.57 -31.36 0.41
N GLU A 586 -17.65 -30.08 0.07
CA GLU A 586 -16.53 -29.14 0.11
C GLU A 586 -16.34 -28.61 1.54
N ASN A 587 -15.12 -28.20 1.87
CA ASN A 587 -14.80 -27.57 3.15
C ASN A 587 -14.98 -26.06 3.06
N GLU A 588 -15.81 -25.55 3.94
CA GLU A 588 -16.01 -24.13 4.21
C GLU A 588 -15.13 -23.72 5.40
N ILE A 589 -14.93 -22.41 5.58
CA ILE A 589 -14.07 -21.89 6.62
C ILE A 589 -14.92 -21.09 7.61
N LEU A 590 -14.96 -21.54 8.87
CA LEU A 590 -15.64 -20.85 9.96
C LEU A 590 -14.61 -20.14 10.83
N VAL A 591 -14.77 -18.84 11.04
CA VAL A 591 -13.81 -18.04 11.81
C VAL A 591 -14.51 -16.90 12.57
N GLN A 592 -14.04 -16.55 13.76
CA GLN A 592 -14.52 -15.41 14.54
C GLN A 592 -13.41 -14.36 14.61
N ASP A 593 -13.81 -13.10 14.48
CA ASP A 593 -12.91 -11.97 14.67
C ASP A 593 -12.85 -11.52 16.15
N ILE A 594 -11.93 -10.62 16.47
CA ILE A 594 -11.73 -10.08 17.83
C ILE A 594 -12.94 -9.27 18.34
N ASN A 595 -13.81 -8.81 17.45
CA ASN A 595 -15.06 -8.13 17.77
C ASN A 595 -16.23 -9.10 18.01
N ASN A 596 -15.96 -10.40 18.07
CA ASN A 596 -16.92 -11.48 18.29
C ASN A 596 -17.90 -11.70 17.13
N GLN A 597 -17.56 -11.26 15.93
CA GLN A 597 -18.31 -11.55 14.72
C GLN A 597 -17.88 -12.91 14.17
N LEU A 598 -18.82 -13.85 14.03
CA LEU A 598 -18.60 -15.17 13.44
C LEU A 598 -18.89 -15.12 11.94
N TYR A 599 -17.98 -15.64 11.12
CA TYR A 599 -18.07 -15.68 9.66
C TYR A 599 -18.05 -17.12 9.18
N LEU A 600 -18.83 -17.41 8.15
CA LEU A 600 -18.66 -18.60 7.32
C LEU A 600 -18.25 -18.16 5.92
N LEU A 601 -17.15 -18.70 5.42
CA LEU A 601 -16.63 -18.46 4.08
C LEU A 601 -16.71 -19.74 3.25
N ASN A 602 -16.97 -19.60 1.96
CA ASN A 602 -16.91 -20.72 1.03
C ASN A 602 -15.46 -21.07 0.65
N PRO A 603 -15.20 -22.17 -0.09
CA PRO A 603 -13.84 -22.57 -0.46
C PRO A 603 -13.09 -21.55 -1.34
N SER A 604 -13.81 -20.65 -2.03
CA SER A 604 -13.23 -19.56 -2.82
C SER A 604 -12.95 -18.29 -2.01
N GLY A 605 -13.19 -18.31 -0.69
CA GLY A 605 -12.93 -17.19 0.21
C GLY A 605 -14.06 -16.15 0.31
N ARG A 606 -15.21 -16.34 -0.35
CA ARG A 606 -16.33 -15.39 -0.22
C ARG A 606 -17.05 -15.62 1.11
N VAL A 607 -17.29 -14.54 1.85
CA VAL A 607 -18.14 -14.56 3.05
C VAL A 607 -19.58 -14.89 2.64
N LEU A 608 -20.12 -16.00 3.17
CA LEU A 608 -21.50 -16.43 2.95
C LEU A 608 -22.46 -15.69 3.89
N TRP A 609 -22.08 -15.56 5.16
CA TRP A 609 -22.81 -14.79 6.17
C TRP A 609 -21.87 -14.39 7.31
N LYS A 610 -22.34 -13.42 8.10
CA LYS A 610 -21.72 -13.05 9.38
C LYS A 610 -22.77 -12.95 10.49
N LYS A 611 -22.41 -13.39 11.71
CA LYS A 611 -23.29 -13.41 12.88
C LYS A 611 -22.59 -12.80 14.09
N ALA A 612 -23.17 -11.77 14.69
CA ALA A 612 -22.62 -11.17 15.91
C ALA A 612 -22.88 -12.11 17.11
N LEU A 613 -21.84 -12.37 17.91
CA LEU A 613 -21.94 -13.14 19.16
C LEU A 613 -21.73 -12.21 20.35
N GLU A 614 -22.32 -12.55 21.50
CA GLU A 614 -22.17 -11.72 22.71
C GLU A 614 -20.77 -11.74 23.33
N SER A 615 -19.93 -12.72 22.98
CA SER A 615 -18.56 -12.87 23.47
C SER A 615 -17.78 -13.87 22.62
N LYS A 616 -16.48 -13.94 22.87
CA LYS A 616 -15.54 -14.85 22.19
C LYS A 616 -15.95 -16.30 22.40
N ILE A 617 -15.75 -17.12 21.38
CA ILE A 617 -15.86 -18.57 21.48
C ILE A 617 -14.81 -19.08 22.48
N VAL A 618 -15.23 -19.96 23.38
CA VAL A 618 -14.36 -20.63 24.35
C VAL A 618 -14.14 -22.07 23.84
N GLY A 619 -12.88 -22.43 23.59
CA GLY A 619 -12.50 -23.74 23.04
C GLY A 619 -12.80 -23.92 21.54
N PRO A 620 -12.76 -25.16 21.03
CA PRO A 620 -12.94 -25.44 19.61
C PRO A 620 -14.39 -25.37 19.15
N VAL A 621 -14.59 -25.09 17.86
CA VAL A 621 -15.88 -25.31 17.19
C VAL A 621 -15.94 -26.73 16.66
N GLN A 622 -17.06 -27.43 16.88
CA GLN A 622 -17.27 -28.80 16.42
C GLN A 622 -18.51 -28.91 15.53
N GLN A 623 -18.45 -29.74 14.49
CA GLN A 623 -19.62 -30.05 13.66
C GLN A 623 -20.35 -31.30 14.14
N ILE A 624 -21.67 -31.20 14.31
CA ILE A 624 -22.53 -32.31 14.70
C ILE A 624 -23.75 -32.45 13.79
N ASP A 625 -24.31 -33.66 13.70
CA ASP A 625 -25.61 -33.93 13.07
C ASP A 625 -26.67 -34.22 14.15
N LEU A 626 -27.28 -33.15 14.68
CA LEU A 626 -28.21 -33.20 15.81
C LEU A 626 -29.46 -34.05 15.52
N PHE A 627 -29.94 -33.97 14.26
CA PHE A 627 -31.20 -34.56 13.81
C PHE A 627 -31.03 -35.93 13.15
N LYS A 628 -29.80 -36.44 13.03
CA LYS A 628 -29.46 -37.72 12.39
C LYS A 628 -29.92 -37.80 10.93
N ASN A 629 -29.91 -36.68 10.23
CA ASN A 629 -30.37 -36.56 8.85
C ASN A 629 -29.24 -36.20 7.86
N GLY A 630 -27.99 -36.20 8.33
CA GLY A 630 -26.81 -35.83 7.56
C GLY A 630 -26.62 -34.32 7.38
N LYS A 631 -27.51 -33.47 7.90
CA LYS A 631 -27.29 -32.02 7.95
C LYS A 631 -26.42 -31.69 9.16
N LEU A 632 -25.36 -30.92 8.94
CA LEU A 632 -24.39 -30.57 9.97
C LEU A 632 -24.71 -29.19 10.58
N GLN A 633 -24.34 -29.03 11.85
CA GLN A 633 -24.49 -27.82 12.66
C GLN A 633 -23.19 -27.53 13.41
N TYR A 634 -22.89 -26.27 13.64
CA TYR A 634 -21.73 -25.79 14.40
C TYR A 634 -22.10 -25.67 15.89
N LEU A 635 -21.49 -26.49 16.74
CA LEU A 635 -21.63 -26.42 18.20
C LEU A 635 -20.38 -25.75 18.79
N PHE A 636 -20.60 -24.76 19.65
CA PHE A 636 -19.53 -24.10 20.39
C PHE A 636 -20.08 -23.42 21.65
N ALA A 637 -19.21 -23.17 22.63
CA ALA A 637 -19.56 -22.40 23.82
C ALA A 637 -19.01 -20.97 23.70
N THR A 638 -19.75 -20.01 24.24
CA THR A 638 -19.26 -18.69 24.60
C THR A 638 -19.23 -18.59 26.13
N LYS A 639 -18.77 -17.44 26.65
CA LYS A 639 -18.68 -17.21 28.10
C LYS A 639 -19.96 -17.58 28.86
N ASN A 640 -21.14 -17.30 28.30
CA ASN A 640 -22.43 -17.43 29.00
C ASN A 640 -23.44 -18.37 28.32
N LYS A 641 -23.12 -18.90 27.14
CA LYS A 641 -24.09 -19.64 26.33
C LYS A 641 -23.45 -20.83 25.61
N LEU A 642 -24.22 -21.89 25.43
CA LEU A 642 -23.93 -22.95 24.48
C LEU A 642 -24.70 -22.65 23.19
N HIS A 643 -24.00 -22.52 22.07
CA HIS A 643 -24.57 -22.19 20.76
C HIS A 643 -24.61 -23.43 19.86
N LEU A 644 -25.67 -23.51 19.07
CA LEU A 644 -25.80 -24.45 17.96
C LEU A 644 -26.35 -23.68 16.76
N VAL A 645 -25.53 -23.55 15.73
CA VAL A 645 -25.82 -22.74 14.55
C VAL A 645 -25.81 -23.64 13.33
N ASP A 646 -26.79 -23.52 12.44
CA ASP A 646 -26.79 -24.28 11.20
C ASP A 646 -25.85 -23.68 10.14
N ARG A 647 -25.75 -24.32 8.97
CA ARG A 647 -24.91 -23.82 7.87
C ARG A 647 -25.30 -22.40 7.43
N ASN A 648 -26.56 -21.98 7.57
CA ASN A 648 -27.04 -20.68 7.10
C ASN A 648 -26.81 -19.56 8.13
N GLY A 649 -26.27 -19.87 9.31
CA GLY A 649 -26.04 -18.89 10.38
C GLY A 649 -27.23 -18.76 11.35
N ASP A 650 -28.27 -19.59 11.18
CA ASP A 650 -29.47 -19.58 12.01
C ASP A 650 -29.29 -20.45 13.25
N ASN A 651 -29.91 -20.03 14.35
CA ASN A 651 -29.90 -20.82 15.57
C ASN A 651 -30.79 -22.05 15.41
N VAL A 652 -30.35 -23.19 15.94
CA VAL A 652 -31.07 -24.46 15.80
C VAL A 652 -31.90 -24.75 17.04
N GLY A 653 -33.21 -24.95 16.88
CA GLY A 653 -34.09 -25.33 18.00
C GLY A 653 -34.08 -24.31 19.14
N ASN A 654 -33.79 -24.78 20.37
CA ASN A 654 -33.77 -23.94 21.56
C ASN A 654 -32.44 -23.20 21.80
N TYR A 655 -31.47 -23.35 20.90
CA TYR A 655 -30.17 -22.71 21.06
C TYR A 655 -30.25 -21.21 20.72
N PRO A 656 -29.38 -20.37 21.31
CA PRO A 656 -28.39 -20.73 22.32
C PRO A 656 -28.98 -21.00 23.71
N ILE A 657 -28.41 -21.98 24.41
CA ILE A 657 -28.78 -22.34 25.78
C ILE A 657 -27.97 -21.49 26.76
N LYS A 658 -28.64 -20.81 27.69
CA LYS A 658 -27.98 -20.06 28.76
C LYS A 658 -27.30 -21.03 29.74
N LEU A 659 -26.02 -20.80 30.01
CA LEU A 659 -25.27 -21.57 30.99
C LEU A 659 -25.64 -21.16 32.41
N LYS A 660 -25.54 -22.12 33.34
CA LYS A 660 -25.81 -21.87 34.78
C LYS A 660 -24.72 -21.03 35.45
N SER A 661 -23.51 -21.08 34.90
CA SER A 661 -22.35 -20.30 35.32
C SER A 661 -21.43 -20.09 34.10
N GLU A 662 -20.50 -19.15 34.19
CA GLU A 662 -19.60 -18.79 33.09
C GLU A 662 -18.73 -20.01 32.69
N ALA A 663 -18.63 -20.31 31.39
CA ALA A 663 -17.76 -21.36 30.87
C ALA A 663 -16.28 -20.97 31.06
N VAL A 664 -15.47 -21.88 31.61
CA VAL A 664 -14.02 -21.70 31.78
C VAL A 664 -13.23 -22.34 30.63
N ARG A 665 -13.81 -23.37 30.00
CA ARG A 665 -13.28 -24.07 28.82
C ARG A 665 -14.42 -24.41 27.85
N GLY A 666 -14.06 -24.86 26.66
CA GLY A 666 -15.02 -25.17 25.61
C GLY A 666 -15.95 -26.34 25.93
N VAL A 667 -16.91 -26.54 25.03
CA VAL A 667 -17.85 -27.66 25.13
C VAL A 667 -17.19 -28.95 24.65
N SER A 668 -17.27 -29.99 25.48
CA SER A 668 -16.87 -31.34 25.11
C SER A 668 -18.09 -32.15 24.65
N ILE A 669 -17.97 -32.83 23.51
CA ILE A 669 -19.05 -33.62 22.91
C ILE A 669 -18.75 -35.11 23.07
N PHE A 670 -19.61 -35.84 23.76
CA PHE A 670 -19.50 -37.30 23.89
C PHE A 670 -20.66 -38.02 23.20
N ASP A 671 -20.31 -38.91 22.25
CA ASP A 671 -21.22 -39.85 21.58
C ASP A 671 -20.73 -41.29 21.81
N TYR A 672 -21.07 -41.83 22.98
CA TYR A 672 -20.51 -43.08 23.49
C TYR A 672 -20.74 -44.31 22.60
N ASP A 673 -21.88 -44.36 21.93
CA ASP A 673 -22.35 -45.51 21.17
C ASP A 673 -22.30 -45.23 19.66
N ASN A 674 -21.66 -44.12 19.25
CA ASN A 674 -21.58 -43.64 17.87
C ASN A 674 -22.96 -43.59 17.18
N ASN A 675 -24.00 -43.21 17.93
CA ASN A 675 -25.38 -43.20 17.48
C ASN A 675 -25.96 -41.79 17.41
N LYS A 676 -25.10 -40.77 17.48
CA LYS A 676 -25.39 -39.33 17.44
C LYS A 676 -26.32 -38.88 18.58
N ASN A 677 -26.31 -39.59 19.71
CA ASN A 677 -26.95 -39.12 20.94
C ASN A 677 -25.92 -38.32 21.73
N TYR A 678 -25.69 -37.09 21.31
CA TYR A 678 -24.65 -36.26 21.92
C TYR A 678 -24.98 -35.87 23.36
N ARG A 679 -23.95 -35.84 24.20
CA ARG A 679 -23.93 -35.18 25.51
C ARG A 679 -22.89 -34.08 25.48
N PHE A 680 -23.26 -32.90 25.98
CA PHE A 680 -22.42 -31.72 25.97
C PHE A 680 -21.98 -31.41 27.39
N PHE A 681 -20.66 -31.39 27.64
CA PHE A 681 -20.08 -31.14 28.95
C PHE A 681 -19.35 -29.81 28.95
N ILE A 682 -19.63 -28.97 29.94
CA ILE A 682 -19.04 -27.63 30.05
C ILE A 682 -18.58 -27.42 31.50
N PRO A 683 -17.28 -27.23 31.74
CA PRO A 683 -16.78 -26.82 33.04
C PRO A 683 -17.00 -25.32 33.25
N CYS A 684 -17.55 -24.97 34.40
CA CYS A 684 -17.92 -23.60 34.72
C CYS A 684 -17.15 -23.05 35.93
N LYS A 685 -17.15 -21.71 36.04
CA LYS A 685 -16.39 -20.95 37.05
C LYS A 685 -16.81 -21.23 38.49
N ASP A 686 -18.03 -21.75 38.66
CA ASP A 686 -18.55 -22.20 39.94
C ASP A 686 -18.00 -23.57 40.36
N LYS A 687 -17.02 -24.13 39.63
CA LYS A 687 -16.37 -25.44 39.86
C LYS A 687 -17.27 -26.65 39.59
N ASN A 688 -18.39 -26.45 38.90
CA ASN A 688 -19.28 -27.52 38.47
C ASN A 688 -19.04 -27.87 36.99
N ILE A 689 -19.26 -29.14 36.64
CA ILE A 689 -19.35 -29.60 35.24
C ILE A 689 -20.80 -29.82 34.91
N TYR A 690 -21.35 -28.94 34.08
CA TYR A 690 -22.72 -29.09 33.61
C TYR A 690 -22.74 -29.98 32.38
N ALA A 691 -23.66 -30.95 32.38
CA ALA A 691 -23.91 -31.81 31.24
C ALA A 691 -25.31 -31.54 30.69
N TYR A 692 -25.40 -31.42 29.36
CA TYR A 692 -26.64 -31.18 28.63
C TYR A 692 -26.90 -32.31 27.63
N THR A 693 -28.17 -32.65 27.45
CA THR A 693 -28.62 -33.46 26.32
C THR A 693 -28.53 -32.66 25.04
N LYS A 694 -28.63 -33.33 23.90
CA LYS A 694 -28.71 -32.69 22.58
C LYS A 694 -29.78 -31.58 22.48
N ASP A 695 -30.88 -31.69 23.24
CA ASP A 695 -31.98 -30.71 23.26
C ASP A 695 -31.73 -29.52 24.20
N GLY A 696 -30.55 -29.43 24.81
CA GLY A 696 -30.18 -28.35 25.73
C GLY A 696 -30.73 -28.51 27.15
N ARG A 697 -31.32 -29.66 27.48
CA ARG A 697 -31.80 -29.96 28.84
C ARG A 697 -30.66 -30.52 29.70
N THR A 698 -30.68 -30.30 31.00
CA THR A 698 -29.71 -30.92 31.91
C THR A 698 -29.77 -32.44 31.83
N LEU A 699 -28.61 -33.09 31.74
CA LEU A 699 -28.50 -34.54 31.61
C LEU A 699 -28.87 -35.24 32.93
N THR A 700 -30.00 -35.96 32.94
CA THR A 700 -30.42 -36.76 34.09
C THR A 700 -29.40 -37.86 34.39
N GLY A 701 -29.05 -38.04 35.68
CA GLY A 701 -28.09 -39.05 36.13
C GLY A 701 -26.62 -38.62 36.04
N TRP A 702 -26.34 -37.39 35.61
CA TRP A 702 -25.04 -36.75 35.76
C TRP A 702 -25.03 -35.89 37.02
N ASN A 703 -24.31 -36.33 38.04
CA ASN A 703 -24.19 -35.59 39.30
C ASN A 703 -22.76 -35.73 39.88
N PRO A 704 -21.75 -35.17 39.19
CA PRO A 704 -20.39 -35.22 39.69
C PRO A 704 -20.27 -34.43 40.99
N ALA A 705 -19.35 -34.84 41.86
CA ALA A 705 -18.92 -33.98 42.94
C ALA A 705 -18.38 -32.66 42.36
N LYS A 706 -18.69 -31.56 43.04
CA LYS A 706 -18.11 -30.25 42.72
C LYS A 706 -16.58 -30.34 42.82
N ALA A 707 -15.88 -29.78 41.85
CA ALA A 707 -14.42 -29.72 41.91
C ALA A 707 -13.96 -28.86 43.10
N GLU A 708 -12.84 -29.23 43.71
CA GLU A 708 -12.30 -28.54 44.87
C GLU A 708 -11.76 -27.16 44.47
N ASN A 709 -11.16 -27.04 43.28
CA ASN A 709 -10.61 -25.81 42.75
C ASN A 709 -11.17 -25.47 41.35
N GLU A 710 -10.71 -24.36 40.77
CA GLU A 710 -11.09 -23.97 39.42
C GLU A 710 -10.60 -25.00 38.40
N ILE A 711 -11.50 -25.44 37.53
CA ILE A 711 -11.20 -26.41 36.47
C ILE A 711 -10.38 -25.71 35.39
N ASN A 712 -9.19 -26.23 35.08
CA ASN A 712 -8.22 -25.55 34.22
C ASN A 712 -7.99 -26.23 32.86
N CYS A 713 -8.79 -27.25 32.51
CA CYS A 713 -8.69 -27.96 31.24
C CYS A 713 -10.06 -28.36 30.69
N GLU A 714 -10.10 -28.68 29.39
CA GLU A 714 -11.30 -29.25 28.78
C GLU A 714 -11.62 -30.63 29.39
N ILE A 715 -12.89 -31.00 29.35
CA ILE A 715 -13.32 -32.32 29.79
C ILE A 715 -13.05 -33.31 28.66
N GLN A 716 -12.25 -34.34 28.90
CA GLN A 716 -11.88 -35.30 27.86
C GLN A 716 -12.56 -36.65 28.11
N HIS A 717 -12.88 -37.36 27.03
CA HIS A 717 -13.42 -38.71 27.09
C HIS A 717 -12.44 -39.68 26.47
N PHE A 718 -12.12 -40.74 27.21
CA PHE A 718 -11.29 -41.84 26.76
C PHE A 718 -12.04 -43.15 26.92
N ARG A 719 -11.96 -44.01 25.92
CA ARG A 719 -12.47 -45.38 25.98
C ARG A 719 -11.29 -46.35 25.99
N VAL A 720 -11.12 -47.05 27.12
CA VAL A 720 -10.08 -48.07 27.28
C VAL A 720 -10.75 -49.39 27.56
N LYS A 721 -10.51 -50.36 26.66
CA LYS A 721 -11.23 -51.64 26.61
C LYS A 721 -12.74 -51.36 26.55
N ASN A 722 -13.51 -51.88 27.52
CA ASN A 722 -14.96 -51.72 27.60
C ASN A 722 -15.42 -50.66 28.62
N LYS A 723 -14.52 -49.76 29.04
CA LYS A 723 -14.82 -48.73 30.05
C LYS A 723 -14.58 -47.33 29.49
N ASP A 724 -15.45 -46.41 29.89
CA ASP A 724 -15.32 -44.98 29.62
C ASP A 724 -14.81 -44.24 30.84
N TYR A 725 -13.94 -43.28 30.54
CA TYR A 725 -13.30 -42.41 31.50
C TYR A 725 -13.53 -40.97 31.05
N ILE A 726 -14.15 -40.19 31.93
CA ILE A 726 -14.30 -38.74 31.75
C ILE A 726 -13.24 -38.11 32.64
N VAL A 727 -12.30 -37.40 32.01
CA VAL A 727 -11.07 -36.93 32.65
C VAL A 727 -10.99 -35.42 32.58
N TYR A 728 -10.62 -34.81 33.70
CA TYR A 728 -10.30 -33.39 33.79
C TYR A 728 -9.40 -33.14 35.01
N ALA A 729 -8.93 -31.90 35.15
CA ALA A 729 -8.17 -31.46 36.29
C ALA A 729 -8.63 -30.08 36.78
N ASP A 730 -8.49 -29.87 38.08
CA ASP A 730 -8.45 -28.53 38.67
C ASP A 730 -6.99 -28.10 38.91
N GLN A 731 -6.80 -27.02 39.67
CA GLN A 731 -5.47 -26.50 39.99
C GLN A 731 -4.51 -27.52 40.63
N TYR A 732 -5.01 -28.49 41.41
CA TYR A 732 -4.17 -29.39 42.22
C TYR A 732 -4.54 -30.87 42.08
N ARG A 733 -5.71 -31.19 41.50
CA ARG A 733 -6.27 -32.55 41.48
C ARG A 733 -6.73 -32.96 40.09
N ILE A 734 -6.50 -34.22 39.78
CA ILE A 734 -7.03 -34.93 38.60
C ILE A 734 -8.24 -35.74 38.99
N TYR A 735 -9.26 -35.70 38.13
CA TYR A 735 -10.53 -36.39 38.30
C TYR A 735 -10.74 -37.36 37.14
N ILE A 736 -10.93 -38.64 37.45
CA ILE A 736 -11.21 -39.70 36.47
C ILE A 736 -12.55 -40.34 36.83
N LEU A 737 -13.59 -39.94 36.10
CA LEU A 737 -14.98 -40.27 36.41
C LEU A 737 -15.57 -41.31 35.44
N ASN A 738 -16.67 -41.93 35.85
CA ASN A 738 -17.53 -42.71 34.96
C ASN A 738 -18.62 -41.83 34.29
N ARG A 739 -19.45 -42.42 33.42
CA ARG A 739 -20.53 -41.73 32.69
C ARG A 739 -21.62 -41.08 33.58
N ARG A 740 -21.69 -41.40 34.88
CA ARG A 740 -22.62 -40.83 35.87
C ARG A 740 -22.00 -39.67 36.67
N GLY A 741 -20.70 -39.42 36.50
CA GLY A 741 -19.95 -38.42 37.25
C GLY A 741 -19.38 -38.94 38.56
N GLU A 742 -19.47 -40.26 38.82
CA GLU A 742 -18.89 -40.87 40.01
C GLU A 742 -17.38 -41.11 39.77
N GLU A 743 -16.57 -40.92 40.81
CA GLU A 743 -15.13 -41.19 40.74
C GLU A 743 -14.88 -42.68 40.44
N ARG A 744 -14.24 -42.94 39.30
CA ARG A 744 -13.92 -44.29 38.83
C ARG A 744 -12.52 -44.69 39.20
N ILE A 745 -11.59 -43.74 39.16
CA ILE A 745 -10.20 -43.94 39.55
C ILE A 745 -9.79 -42.77 40.43
N ARG A 746 -9.23 -43.12 41.58
CA ARG A 746 -8.57 -42.17 42.46
C ARG A 746 -7.06 -42.31 42.29
N CYS A 747 -6.41 -41.29 41.73
CA CYS A 747 -4.96 -41.28 41.60
C CYS A 747 -4.31 -41.33 42.99
N LYS A 748 -3.29 -42.18 43.15
CA LYS A 748 -2.53 -42.36 44.40
C LYS A 748 -1.71 -41.11 44.75
N GLU A 749 -1.35 -40.34 43.72
CA GLU A 749 -0.66 -39.05 43.83
C GLU A 749 -1.45 -38.01 43.02
N GLN A 750 -1.42 -36.76 43.50
CA GLN A 750 -2.05 -35.61 42.84
C GLN A 750 -0.97 -34.60 42.49
N PHE A 751 -1.15 -33.87 41.39
CA PHE A 751 -0.19 -32.88 40.93
C PHE A 751 -0.88 -31.71 40.23
N SER A 752 -0.21 -30.56 40.23
CA SER A 752 -0.68 -29.35 39.57
C SER A 752 -0.46 -29.44 38.06
N LYS A 753 -1.47 -29.93 37.33
CA LYS A 753 -1.42 -30.06 35.87
C LYS A 753 -1.30 -28.68 35.19
N SER A 754 -0.47 -28.59 34.15
CA SER A 754 -0.39 -27.39 33.30
C SER A 754 -1.73 -27.05 32.67
N LYS A 755 -2.14 -25.78 32.71
CA LYS A 755 -3.44 -25.28 32.19
C LYS A 755 -3.54 -25.30 30.66
N ASN A 756 -2.41 -25.32 29.95
CA ASN A 756 -2.33 -25.23 28.48
C ASN A 756 -2.37 -26.61 27.81
N ASN A 757 -2.11 -27.69 28.56
CA ASN A 757 -1.81 -29.00 27.96
C ASN A 757 -2.96 -29.98 28.15
N PRO A 758 -3.40 -30.72 27.13
CA PRO A 758 -4.43 -31.74 27.31
C PRO A 758 -3.85 -33.02 27.91
N PHE A 759 -4.72 -33.99 28.21
CA PHE A 759 -4.34 -35.38 28.39
C PHE A 759 -4.30 -36.09 27.03
N PHE A 760 -3.31 -36.94 26.82
CA PHE A 760 -3.23 -37.84 25.67
C PHE A 760 -3.34 -39.29 26.15
N LEU A 761 -4.00 -40.15 25.37
CA LEU A 761 -4.10 -41.58 25.68
C LEU A 761 -2.99 -42.34 24.96
N GLU A 762 -2.09 -42.94 25.73
CA GLU A 762 -1.13 -43.92 25.24
C GLU A 762 -1.71 -45.33 25.41
N LYS A 763 -1.87 -46.04 24.30
CA LYS A 763 -2.32 -47.44 24.30
C LYS A 763 -1.18 -48.36 24.71
N SER A 764 -1.51 -49.53 25.23
CA SER A 764 -0.51 -50.51 25.63
C SER A 764 0.39 -50.94 24.46
N VAL A 765 1.71 -50.79 24.64
CA VAL A 765 2.73 -51.24 23.68
C VAL A 765 3.82 -51.98 24.47
N GLY A 766 4.09 -53.23 24.09
CA GLY A 766 5.04 -54.08 24.81
C GLY A 766 4.64 -54.27 26.28
N ASN A 767 5.50 -53.84 27.21
CA ASN A 767 5.28 -53.92 28.66
C ASN A 767 4.57 -52.68 29.23
N ILE A 768 4.29 -51.66 28.42
CA ILE A 768 3.62 -50.43 28.86
C ILE A 768 2.12 -50.68 28.85
N SER A 769 1.45 -50.46 29.98
CA SER A 769 -0.02 -50.53 30.08
C SER A 769 -0.68 -49.24 29.57
N ASP A 770 -1.97 -49.32 29.20
CA ASP A 770 -2.76 -48.14 28.84
C ASP A 770 -2.64 -47.05 29.92
N ARG A 771 -2.34 -45.83 29.52
CA ARG A 771 -2.11 -44.70 30.44
C ARG A 771 -2.46 -43.37 29.79
N LEU A 772 -2.76 -42.38 30.62
CA LEU A 772 -2.91 -40.99 30.19
C LEU A 772 -1.59 -40.26 30.43
N VAL A 773 -1.16 -39.44 29.47
CA VAL A 773 0.05 -38.63 29.58
C VAL A 773 -0.29 -37.14 29.52
N THR A 774 0.32 -36.35 30.40
CA THR A 774 0.21 -34.88 30.44
C THR A 774 1.41 -34.30 31.20
N THR A 775 1.45 -32.99 31.44
CA THR A 775 2.53 -32.34 32.19
C THR A 775 2.03 -31.55 33.41
N ASP A 776 2.90 -31.40 34.42
CA ASP A 776 2.71 -30.41 35.49
C ASP A 776 3.17 -29.00 35.06
N ILE A 777 2.98 -28.02 35.94
CA ILE A 777 3.39 -26.61 35.72
C ILE A 777 4.90 -26.40 35.51
N ASN A 778 5.76 -27.40 35.76
CA ASN A 778 7.21 -27.29 35.56
C ASN A 778 7.69 -28.07 34.32
N GLY A 779 6.78 -28.65 33.54
CA GLY A 779 7.10 -29.45 32.36
C GLY A 779 7.46 -30.91 32.66
N ASN A 780 7.26 -31.40 33.89
CA ASN A 780 7.45 -32.83 34.16
C ASN A 780 6.31 -33.63 33.53
N ILE A 781 6.63 -34.73 32.88
CA ILE A 781 5.65 -35.66 32.29
C ILE A 781 5.08 -36.56 33.40
N TYR A 782 3.75 -36.67 33.45
CA TYR A 782 3.06 -37.62 34.31
C TYR A 782 2.29 -38.63 33.49
N TYR A 783 2.53 -39.90 33.79
CA TYR A 783 1.80 -41.04 33.29
C TYR A 783 0.79 -41.48 34.35
N CYS A 784 -0.49 -41.32 34.03
CA CYS A 784 -1.60 -41.69 34.90
C CYS A 784 -2.20 -43.02 34.42
N TYR A 785 -2.00 -44.08 35.19
CA TYR A 785 -2.49 -45.42 34.85
C TYR A 785 -3.92 -45.64 35.31
N PHE A 786 -4.63 -46.53 34.62
CA PHE A 786 -6.03 -46.87 34.94
C PHE A 786 -6.19 -47.80 36.17
N ASP A 787 -5.13 -48.03 36.95
CA ASP A 787 -5.16 -48.62 38.29
C ASP A 787 -4.95 -47.57 39.40
N GLY A 788 -4.80 -46.29 39.03
CA GLY A 788 -4.55 -45.16 39.92
C GLY A 788 -3.07 -44.94 40.25
N SER A 789 -2.14 -45.78 39.78
CA SER A 789 -0.71 -45.49 39.87
C SER A 789 -0.32 -44.32 38.97
N ILE A 790 0.68 -43.57 39.43
CA ILE A 790 1.23 -42.41 38.75
C ILE A 790 2.74 -42.64 38.61
N GLU A 791 3.27 -42.39 37.42
CA GLU A 791 4.72 -42.34 37.16
C GLU A 791 5.08 -40.93 36.69
N LYS A 792 6.17 -40.38 37.24
CA LYS A 792 6.69 -39.06 36.85
C LYS A 792 8.03 -39.23 36.14
N LYS A 793 8.19 -38.55 35.00
CA LYS A 793 9.48 -38.38 34.32
C LYS A 793 9.78 -36.90 34.10
N THR A 794 11.05 -36.55 34.25
CA THR A 794 11.55 -35.19 34.00
C THR A 794 12.57 -35.25 32.88
N PHE A 795 12.25 -34.69 31.72
CA PHE A 795 13.19 -34.57 30.59
C PHE A 795 13.83 -33.19 30.52
N THR A 796 13.07 -32.16 30.88
CA THR A 796 13.53 -30.77 30.88
C THR A 796 12.71 -29.94 31.89
N GLN A 797 13.19 -28.74 32.23
CA GLN A 797 12.49 -27.77 33.08
C GLN A 797 11.91 -26.68 32.20
N LEU A 798 10.61 -26.38 32.36
CA LEU A 798 9.87 -25.43 31.52
C LEU A 798 9.06 -24.46 32.38
N SER A 799 8.66 -23.33 31.79
CA SER A 799 7.76 -22.38 32.43
C SER A 799 6.35 -22.96 32.63
N ASP A 800 5.51 -22.32 33.45
CA ASP A 800 4.10 -22.72 33.63
C ASP A 800 3.21 -22.41 32.41
N SER A 801 3.80 -21.78 31.38
CA SER A 801 3.14 -21.41 30.13
C SER A 801 3.46 -22.32 28.95
N HIS A 802 4.32 -23.32 29.13
CA HIS A 802 4.71 -24.24 28.05
C HIS A 802 3.51 -25.01 27.46
N PHE A 803 3.64 -25.32 26.17
CA PHE A 803 2.79 -26.24 25.44
C PHE A 803 3.41 -27.64 25.40
N PHE A 804 2.56 -28.67 25.44
CA PHE A 804 2.94 -30.07 25.37
C PHE A 804 2.03 -30.83 24.40
N THR A 805 2.63 -31.54 23.47
CA THR A 805 1.95 -32.45 22.53
C THR A 805 2.61 -33.82 22.57
N ALA A 806 1.83 -34.87 22.78
CA ALA A 806 2.29 -36.26 22.63
C ALA A 806 1.72 -36.85 21.34
N ALA A 807 2.60 -37.23 20.41
CA ALA A 807 2.20 -37.78 19.13
C ALA A 807 3.28 -38.70 18.56
N ASP A 808 2.85 -39.77 17.91
CA ASP A 808 3.70 -40.66 17.11
C ASP A 808 4.06 -39.97 15.79
N ILE A 809 5.19 -39.25 15.77
CA ILE A 809 5.64 -38.46 14.61
C ILE A 809 6.61 -39.25 13.72
N ASP A 810 7.17 -40.34 14.21
CA ASP A 810 8.04 -41.22 13.41
C ASP A 810 7.40 -42.54 12.97
N THR A 811 6.16 -42.79 13.40
CA THR A 811 5.31 -43.95 13.06
C THR A 811 5.79 -45.29 13.59
N ASP A 812 6.52 -45.29 14.70
CA ASP A 812 6.95 -46.51 15.39
C ASP A 812 5.90 -47.10 16.37
N GLY A 813 4.79 -46.36 16.59
CA GLY A 813 3.70 -46.73 17.49
C GLY A 813 3.87 -46.24 18.93
N ARG A 814 4.92 -45.47 19.22
CA ARG A 814 5.17 -44.76 20.48
C ARG A 814 5.03 -43.25 20.21
N ASN A 815 4.78 -42.49 21.26
CA ASN A 815 4.66 -41.05 21.12
C ASN A 815 6.01 -40.38 21.38
N GLU A 816 6.35 -39.42 20.53
CA GLU A 816 7.31 -38.38 20.84
C GLU A 816 6.61 -37.27 21.65
N TYR A 817 7.42 -36.57 22.43
CA TYR A 817 6.99 -35.50 23.32
C TYR A 817 7.54 -34.16 22.85
N LEU A 818 6.63 -33.34 22.31
CA LEU A 818 6.92 -32.01 21.80
C LEU A 818 6.62 -30.99 22.90
N PHE A 819 7.62 -30.18 23.24
CA PHE A 819 7.52 -29.08 24.20
C PHE A 819 7.83 -27.75 23.52
N ALA A 820 6.90 -26.81 23.54
CA ALA A 820 7.17 -25.44 23.13
C ALA A 820 7.09 -24.52 24.35
N ASP A 821 8.17 -23.80 24.62
CA ASP A 821 8.26 -22.86 25.74
C ASP A 821 9.03 -21.61 25.30
N TYR A 822 8.40 -20.44 25.45
CA TYR A 822 8.85 -19.18 24.85
C TYR A 822 9.16 -19.36 23.35
N ASN A 823 10.40 -19.12 22.93
CA ASN A 823 10.85 -19.24 21.54
C ASN A 823 11.57 -20.56 21.22
N ILE A 824 11.43 -21.61 22.05
CA ILE A 824 12.13 -22.88 21.88
C ILE A 824 11.14 -24.03 21.74
N LEU A 825 11.30 -24.81 20.67
CA LEU A 825 10.67 -26.13 20.51
C LEU A 825 11.70 -27.22 20.82
N ARG A 826 11.34 -28.17 21.69
CA ARG A 826 12.10 -29.39 21.96
C ARG A 826 11.26 -30.62 21.68
N ILE A 827 11.88 -31.66 21.12
CA ILE A 827 11.24 -32.95 20.87
C ILE A 827 12.08 -34.03 21.55
N PHE A 828 11.43 -34.90 22.32
CA PHE A 828 12.05 -36.05 22.98
C PHE A 828 11.36 -37.34 22.53
N ASP A 829 12.13 -38.43 22.42
CA ASP A 829 11.56 -39.77 22.28
C ASP A 829 10.98 -40.29 23.61
N ASP A 830 10.37 -41.48 23.59
CA ASP A 830 9.76 -42.11 24.75
C ASP A 830 10.76 -42.47 25.87
N SER A 831 12.04 -42.59 25.52
CA SER A 831 13.16 -42.84 26.45
C SER A 831 13.64 -41.58 27.16
N GLY A 832 13.29 -40.39 26.64
CA GLY A 832 13.75 -39.09 27.12
C GLY A 832 15.00 -38.57 26.41
N LYS A 833 15.42 -39.18 25.30
CA LYS A 833 16.49 -38.64 24.47
C LYS A 833 15.93 -37.51 23.62
N GLN A 834 16.62 -36.36 23.65
CA GLN A 834 16.28 -35.21 22.82
C GLN A 834 16.56 -35.52 21.35
N ILE A 835 15.53 -35.44 20.51
CA ILE A 835 15.59 -35.59 19.06
C ILE A 835 15.89 -34.23 18.42
N LEU A 836 15.24 -33.17 18.90
CA LEU A 836 15.34 -31.82 18.34
C LEU A 836 15.34 -30.76 19.44
N GLU A 837 16.13 -29.71 19.23
CA GLU A 837 15.93 -28.40 19.86
C GLU A 837 16.05 -27.33 18.78
N LYS A 838 14.99 -26.55 18.58
CA LYS A 838 14.93 -25.47 17.59
C LYS A 838 14.52 -24.17 18.26
N LYS A 839 15.31 -23.13 18.06
CA LYS A 839 15.07 -21.78 18.56
C LYS A 839 14.52 -20.89 17.44
N PHE A 840 13.53 -20.07 17.76
CA PHE A 840 12.91 -19.09 16.89
C PHE A 840 13.30 -17.66 17.31
N ASP A 841 13.12 -16.70 16.40
CA ASP A 841 13.48 -15.30 16.63
C ASP A 841 12.53 -14.62 17.64
N SER A 842 11.26 -15.06 17.69
CA SER A 842 10.23 -14.64 18.66
C SER A 842 9.50 -15.83 19.30
N ASN A 843 8.58 -15.53 20.23
CA ASN A 843 7.87 -16.54 21.00
C ASN A 843 6.91 -17.37 20.14
N ILE A 844 6.81 -18.66 20.45
CA ILE A 844 5.80 -19.56 19.91
C ILE A 844 4.47 -19.23 20.59
N SER A 845 3.53 -18.64 19.84
CA SER A 845 2.30 -18.07 20.40
C SER A 845 1.22 -19.10 20.71
N PHE A 846 1.28 -20.27 20.08
CA PHE A 846 0.23 -21.28 20.11
C PHE A 846 0.79 -22.70 20.25
N GLN A 847 -0.07 -23.64 20.66
CA GLN A 847 0.32 -25.04 20.76
C GLN A 847 0.76 -25.57 19.37
N PRO A 848 1.96 -26.19 19.27
CA PRO A 848 2.37 -26.83 18.03
C PRO A 848 1.36 -27.90 17.60
N ASN A 849 0.88 -27.78 16.36
CA ASN A 849 -0.08 -28.70 15.77
C ASN A 849 0.66 -29.75 14.93
N VAL A 850 0.31 -31.03 15.07
CA VAL A 850 0.89 -32.12 14.27
C VAL A 850 -0.03 -32.43 13.09
N TYR A 851 0.51 -32.32 11.86
CA TYR A 851 -0.21 -32.59 10.61
C TYR A 851 0.34 -33.83 9.94
N SER A 852 -0.53 -34.74 9.51
CA SER A 852 -0.16 -35.95 8.78
C SER A 852 -0.59 -35.82 7.31
N PHE A 853 0.37 -35.60 6.42
CA PHE A 853 0.17 -35.58 4.97
C PHE A 853 0.12 -36.99 4.37
N SER A 854 0.87 -37.92 4.96
CA SER A 854 0.84 -39.34 4.64
C SER A 854 1.32 -40.17 5.83
N ARG A 855 1.26 -41.50 5.75
CA ARG A 855 1.81 -42.39 6.79
C ARG A 855 3.30 -42.17 7.08
N ARG A 856 4.06 -41.50 6.21
CA ARG A 856 5.49 -41.23 6.41
C ARG A 856 5.84 -39.74 6.38
N ASN A 857 4.84 -38.88 6.20
CA ASN A 857 5.05 -37.44 6.15
C ASN A 857 4.18 -36.79 7.23
N ILE A 858 4.82 -36.51 8.37
CA ILE A 858 4.24 -35.86 9.53
C ILE A 858 5.08 -34.61 9.79
N GLU A 859 4.41 -33.47 9.87
CA GLU A 859 5.05 -32.17 10.06
C GLU A 859 4.38 -31.42 11.21
N ILE A 860 5.11 -30.46 11.77
CA ILE A 860 4.75 -29.71 12.96
C ILE A 860 4.54 -28.26 12.55
N GLY A 861 3.32 -27.77 12.76
CA GLY A 861 2.96 -26.38 12.52
C GLY A 861 3.22 -25.49 13.72
N ILE A 862 3.87 -24.35 13.47
CA ILE A 862 4.30 -23.39 14.48
C ILE A 862 3.89 -22.00 14.02
N CYS A 863 3.45 -21.16 14.95
CA CYS A 863 3.06 -19.78 14.68
C CYS A 863 3.78 -18.82 15.62
N LEU A 864 4.39 -17.80 15.01
CA LEU A 864 5.03 -16.68 15.67
C LEU A 864 4.20 -15.43 15.39
N GLU A 865 3.24 -15.13 16.28
CA GLU A 865 2.28 -14.03 16.09
C GLU A 865 2.97 -12.68 15.97
N ASP A 866 4.00 -12.43 16.79
CA ASP A 866 4.77 -11.19 16.84
C ASP A 866 5.49 -10.86 15.52
N GLU A 867 5.82 -11.90 14.73
CA GLU A 867 6.49 -11.75 13.44
C GLU A 867 5.54 -11.88 12.24
N ASN A 868 4.26 -12.19 12.48
CA ASN A 868 3.30 -12.55 11.43
C ASN A 868 3.84 -13.67 10.51
N LYS A 869 4.48 -14.68 11.12
CA LYS A 869 5.06 -15.83 10.42
C LYS A 869 4.54 -17.15 10.96
N ILE A 870 4.29 -18.07 10.04
CA ILE A 870 4.03 -19.48 10.34
C ILE A 870 5.10 -20.37 9.72
N PHE A 871 5.37 -21.49 10.38
CA PHE A 871 6.32 -22.51 9.97
C PHE A 871 5.62 -23.86 9.92
N LEU A 872 6.09 -24.70 9.01
CA LEU A 872 5.75 -26.11 8.93
C LEU A 872 7.06 -26.86 8.80
N ILE A 873 7.37 -27.72 9.78
CA ILE A 873 8.69 -28.35 9.92
C ILE A 873 8.60 -29.86 10.09
N ASP A 874 9.59 -30.60 9.60
CA ASP A 874 9.73 -32.03 9.87
C ASP A 874 10.29 -32.30 11.29
N LYS A 875 10.42 -33.57 11.66
CA LYS A 875 10.96 -33.99 12.98
C LYS A 875 12.45 -33.66 13.16
N GLU A 876 13.18 -33.51 12.06
CA GLU A 876 14.58 -33.05 12.03
C GLU A 876 14.70 -31.52 12.14
N GLY A 877 13.59 -30.79 12.03
CA GLY A 877 13.52 -29.34 12.12
C GLY A 877 13.74 -28.60 10.81
N ASN A 878 13.75 -29.28 9.66
CA ASN A 878 13.80 -28.64 8.35
C ASN A 878 12.43 -28.04 8.00
N ASN A 879 12.41 -26.90 7.31
CA ASN A 879 11.17 -26.31 6.86
C ASN A 879 10.63 -27.05 5.62
N HIS A 880 9.33 -27.21 5.56
CA HIS A 880 8.61 -27.54 4.34
C HIS A 880 8.90 -26.49 3.25
N GLU A 881 8.93 -26.90 1.99
CA GLU A 881 9.26 -26.01 0.88
C GLU A 881 8.29 -24.80 0.81
N GLY A 882 8.84 -23.59 0.67
CA GLY A 882 8.04 -22.36 0.67
C GLY A 882 7.75 -21.74 2.03
N PHE A 883 8.14 -22.38 3.15
CA PHE A 883 8.04 -21.80 4.49
C PHE A 883 9.31 -21.03 4.91
N PRO A 884 9.18 -19.97 5.73
CA PRO A 884 7.96 -19.51 6.41
C PRO A 884 6.98 -18.74 5.52
N LEU A 885 5.70 -18.82 5.86
CA LEU A 885 4.61 -18.07 5.20
C LEU A 885 4.09 -16.95 6.12
N LYS A 886 3.41 -15.94 5.55
CA LYS A 886 2.75 -14.88 6.35
C LYS A 886 1.51 -15.45 7.06
N GLY A 887 1.33 -15.12 8.34
CA GLY A 887 0.17 -15.48 9.15
C GLY A 887 0.47 -15.32 10.64
N ASN A 888 -0.54 -14.95 11.44
CA ASN A 888 -0.39 -14.65 12.87
C ASN A 888 -1.37 -15.40 13.78
N THR A 889 -2.11 -16.37 13.25
CA THR A 889 -2.97 -17.27 14.04
C THR A 889 -2.45 -18.70 13.98
N GLU A 890 -2.97 -19.59 14.84
CA GLU A 890 -2.99 -21.02 14.48
C GLU A 890 -3.65 -21.21 13.11
N PHE A 891 -3.18 -22.20 12.36
CA PHE A 891 -3.63 -22.46 11.00
C PHE A 891 -4.26 -23.85 10.85
N SER A 892 -5.12 -24.00 9.86
CA SER A 892 -5.71 -25.30 9.50
C SER A 892 -5.18 -25.75 8.16
N ILE A 893 -4.86 -27.05 8.04
CA ILE A 893 -4.49 -27.69 6.78
C ILE A 893 -5.54 -28.75 6.45
N GLY A 894 -6.03 -28.74 5.22
CA GLY A 894 -6.96 -29.74 4.72
C GLY A 894 -7.25 -29.56 3.25
N PHE A 895 -8.02 -30.46 2.66
CA PHE A 895 -8.45 -30.34 1.27
C PHE A 895 -9.58 -29.31 1.14
N SER A 896 -9.60 -28.53 0.06
CA SER A 896 -10.76 -27.71 -0.31
C SER A 896 -11.98 -28.59 -0.60
N LYS A 897 -11.78 -29.71 -1.31
CA LYS A 897 -12.79 -30.75 -1.53
C LYS A 897 -12.25 -32.14 -1.25
N THR A 898 -13.13 -33.01 -0.74
CA THR A 898 -12.80 -34.42 -0.52
C THR A 898 -12.34 -35.07 -1.83
N GLY A 899 -11.08 -35.52 -1.88
CA GLY A 899 -10.47 -36.18 -3.06
C GLY A 899 -9.53 -35.30 -3.88
N ASP A 900 -9.31 -34.04 -3.51
CA ASP A 900 -8.29 -33.18 -4.13
C ASP A 900 -6.87 -33.73 -3.88
N LYS A 901 -5.92 -33.35 -4.74
CA LYS A 901 -4.53 -33.83 -4.67
C LYS A 901 -3.61 -32.95 -3.81
N SER A 902 -3.95 -31.68 -3.64
CA SER A 902 -3.15 -30.68 -2.93
C SER A 902 -3.85 -30.23 -1.65
N PHE A 903 -3.07 -29.92 -0.62
CA PHE A 903 -3.59 -29.38 0.62
C PHE A 903 -3.72 -27.86 0.52
N ASN A 904 -4.70 -27.32 1.25
CA ASN A 904 -4.86 -25.89 1.45
C ASN A 904 -4.58 -25.56 2.92
N LEU A 905 -3.80 -24.51 3.13
CA LEU A 905 -3.52 -23.95 4.45
C LEU A 905 -4.29 -22.65 4.63
N TYR A 906 -5.07 -22.57 5.71
CA TYR A 906 -5.88 -21.40 6.06
C TYR A 906 -5.38 -20.77 7.35
N VAL A 907 -5.04 -19.48 7.29
CA VAL A 907 -4.46 -18.73 8.42
C VAL A 907 -4.92 -17.27 8.38
N GLY A 908 -5.14 -16.68 9.56
CA GLY A 908 -5.35 -15.23 9.67
C GLY A 908 -4.03 -14.46 9.70
N ASP A 909 -4.04 -13.20 9.26
CA ASP A 909 -2.92 -12.28 9.43
C ASP A 909 -3.31 -10.97 10.14
N ASN A 910 -2.30 -10.16 10.46
CA ASN A 910 -2.47 -8.87 11.12
C ASN A 910 -3.05 -7.75 10.21
N ARG A 911 -3.27 -8.03 8.92
CA ARG A 911 -3.90 -7.11 7.95
C ARG A 911 -5.42 -7.34 7.84
N ASN A 912 -5.99 -8.16 8.74
CA ASN A 912 -7.38 -8.63 8.72
C ASN A 912 -7.71 -9.54 7.53
N PHE A 913 -6.71 -10.20 6.93
CA PHE A 913 -6.93 -11.15 5.84
C PHE A 913 -6.89 -12.59 6.32
N LEU A 914 -7.86 -13.37 5.86
CA LEU A 914 -7.80 -14.83 5.88
C LEU A 914 -7.07 -15.25 4.61
N LEU A 915 -5.91 -15.88 4.78
CA LEU A 915 -5.03 -16.31 3.71
C LEU A 915 -5.27 -17.79 3.41
N ASN A 916 -5.33 -18.14 2.12
CA ASN A 916 -5.29 -19.51 1.65
C ASN A 916 -4.01 -19.75 0.83
N TYR A 917 -3.18 -20.68 1.28
CA TYR A 917 -2.00 -21.13 0.57
C TYR A 917 -2.20 -22.54 0.02
N SER A 918 -1.65 -22.80 -1.15
CA SER A 918 -1.49 -24.16 -1.67
C SER A 918 -0.25 -24.78 -1.02
N VAL A 919 -0.40 -25.96 -0.42
CA VAL A 919 0.68 -26.75 0.17
C VAL A 919 0.77 -28.03 -0.67
N GLN A 920 1.91 -28.20 -1.37
CA GLN A 920 2.12 -29.28 -2.33
C GLN A 920 2.99 -30.40 -1.77
#